data_AF-A0A562SXY4-F1
#
_entry.id   AF-A0A562SXY4-F1
#
_cell.length_a   1.000
_cell.length_b   1.000
_cell.length_c   1.000
_cell.angle_alpha   90.00
_cell.angle_beta   90.00
_cell.angle_gamma   90.00
#
_symmetry.space_group_name_H-M   'P 1'
#
loop_
_entity.id
_entity.type
_entity.pdbx_description
1 polymer ?
#
loop_
_entity_poly.entity_id
_entity_poly.type
_entity_poly.pdbx_seq_one_letter_code
_entity_poly.pdbx_strand_id
1 'polypeptide(L)'
;MKHKLILLFLLLYAAQNFAQQQQGTYTNLGPQLGASMIQGSIFLKDSKGKELVYTVVRGEPAHLLGYEVATGKMILDKPLEGADGVWDLAVATDGMLYIPGASGFLFSHKPGTQEVKNLGQALPNQTYVWNLTAGKAGEVFGATYPGCRVFRYHPKQGFSDVGKGPLVEGENYVRSLAYHAKTGLLYAGVGSHAHLIEMNPATGTKKELLPHKYSEQEFVYGLELVPGKNGEDRLLALLTASNVTLVYNLKTKKFEQEITGMDMKAVVTDANTQTVYYTANKKLMKFDASKPVTAAKELATDIGTGNAFAFGGKKKLYVLTSGANLVKYDLATGKTEKIKLQIPPQPIPINALLYGPDEKIWMGGYLAGGHATYDPRTGINTKYAGLDQTEGMTVSGNKIFFGIYPKGRFYMYDTKQPWNVADKNPLLIGEAEGQSRAFAVLKVATTIEQKIFFGTVPEYGKLGGALVIYNEQTNAFNVHEQPVAQQSVVSLVQHSNFVIGGTTISGGLGIKPSTKEAVLFGWDITTNQKTFELVPVPGAAAITCLMRGPDNFIWGVADGTLFIFDAEKKSVISTHKLYDYPPFSSHIWRSAAMVIHPSGMIYGTGNNNLFQIDPKTKAVTILNTNASLLAMDKEGNLYFRRLTELWKYKP
;
A
#
# COMPACT_ATOMS: atom_id res chain seq x y z
N MET A 1 16.78 23.32 76.41
CA MET A 1 15.49 23.25 77.11
C MET A 1 14.45 22.81 76.09
N LYS A 2 14.01 21.54 76.07
CA LYS A 2 12.88 21.01 76.87
C LYS A 2 11.60 21.83 76.54
N HIS A 3 10.57 21.34 75.86
CA HIS A 3 9.87 20.07 76.06
C HIS A 3 9.09 19.56 74.82
N LYS A 4 9.09 18.23 74.70
CA LYS A 4 8.11 17.38 74.01
C LYS A 4 6.81 17.28 74.82
N LEU A 5 5.67 17.15 74.15
CA LEU A 5 4.50 16.29 74.47
C LEU A 5 3.41 16.60 73.41
N ILE A 6 2.56 15.72 72.87
CA ILE A 6 2.44 14.26 72.73
C ILE A 6 1.26 14.06 71.76
N LEU A 7 1.35 13.02 70.91
CA LEU A 7 0.29 12.22 70.26
C LEU A 7 -1.10 12.84 69.97
N LEU A 8 -1.55 12.69 68.71
CA LEU A 8 -2.46 11.61 68.26
C LEU A 8 -3.39 12.15 67.15
N PHE A 9 -3.10 11.86 65.87
CA PHE A 9 -4.13 11.55 64.85
C PHE A 9 -3.41 10.91 63.65
N LEU A 10 -3.00 9.66 63.86
CA LEU A 10 -2.90 8.67 62.80
C LEU A 10 -4.34 8.25 62.49
N LEU A 11 -4.93 8.77 61.41
CA LEU A 11 -6.05 8.14 60.70
C LEU A 11 -6.30 8.90 59.39
N LEU A 12 -6.19 8.15 58.28
CA LEU A 12 -6.73 8.48 56.95
C LEU A 12 -5.99 9.53 56.13
N TYR A 13 -4.70 9.31 55.87
CA TYR A 13 -4.17 9.60 54.53
C TYR A 13 -4.51 8.41 53.63
N ALA A 14 -5.79 8.29 53.28
CA ALA A 14 -6.19 7.49 52.13
C ALA A 14 -5.67 8.24 50.92
N ALA A 15 -4.53 7.78 50.36
CA ALA A 15 -4.14 8.13 49.02
C ALA A 15 -5.31 7.78 48.10
N GLN A 16 -6.09 8.78 47.70
CA GLN A 16 -6.94 8.66 46.52
C GLN A 16 -6.00 8.63 45.31
N ASN A 17 -5.40 7.47 45.09
CA ASN A 17 -5.13 7.03 43.74
C ASN A 17 -6.50 6.98 43.07
N PHE A 18 -6.85 8.03 42.32
CA PHE A 18 -7.79 7.89 41.21
C PHE A 18 -7.12 6.96 40.19
N ALA A 19 -7.12 5.66 40.50
CA ALA A 19 -7.15 4.65 39.47
C ALA A 19 -8.49 4.89 38.77
N GLN A 20 -8.45 5.64 37.68
CA GLN A 20 -9.56 5.73 36.74
C GLN A 20 -9.86 4.29 36.35
N GLN A 21 -10.90 3.70 36.97
CA GLN A 21 -11.40 2.39 36.58
C GLN A 21 -11.56 2.44 35.07
N GLN A 22 -10.85 1.58 34.34
CA GLN A 22 -11.14 1.35 32.92
C GLN A 22 -12.60 0.89 32.87
N GLN A 23 -13.51 1.81 32.55
CA GLN A 23 -14.89 1.48 32.23
C GLN A 23 -14.85 0.70 30.93
N GLY A 24 -14.94 -0.63 31.02
CA GLY A 24 -15.05 -1.53 29.88
C GLY A 24 -13.95 -2.59 29.79
N THR A 25 -14.17 -3.58 28.92
CA THR A 25 -13.31 -4.76 28.75
C THR A 25 -12.73 -4.80 27.34
N TYR A 26 -11.43 -5.07 27.23
CA TYR A 26 -10.73 -5.29 25.95
C TYR A 26 -10.50 -6.78 25.69
N THR A 27 -10.65 -7.20 24.44
CA THR A 27 -10.33 -8.56 23.99
C THR A 27 -9.54 -8.50 22.69
N ASN A 28 -8.35 -9.10 22.67
CA ASN A 28 -7.64 -9.33 21.42
C ASN A 28 -8.25 -10.55 20.71
N LEU A 29 -8.71 -10.37 19.47
CA LEU A 29 -9.30 -11.43 18.66
C LEU A 29 -8.29 -12.07 17.71
N GLY A 30 -7.04 -11.62 17.70
CA GLY A 30 -5.98 -12.17 16.86
C GLY A 30 -5.92 -11.54 15.46
N PRO A 31 -4.93 -11.94 14.64
CA PRO A 31 -4.91 -11.63 13.22
C PRO A 31 -6.12 -12.20 12.50
N GLN A 32 -6.78 -11.37 11.69
CA GLN A 32 -7.96 -11.78 10.92
C GLN A 32 -7.66 -12.02 9.44
N LEU A 33 -6.56 -11.47 8.95
CA LEU A 33 -6.13 -11.51 7.56
C LEU A 33 -4.71 -12.03 7.48
N GLY A 34 -4.43 -12.82 6.46
CA GLY A 34 -3.07 -13.22 6.14
C GLY A 34 -2.92 -13.51 4.66
N ALA A 35 -1.72 -13.27 4.13
CA ALA A 35 -1.41 -13.37 2.72
C ALA A 35 -0.24 -14.31 2.45
N SER A 36 -0.32 -15.00 1.32
CA SER A 36 0.78 -15.79 0.74
C SER A 36 1.40 -15.07 -0.47
N MET A 37 1.31 -13.74 -0.50
CA MET A 37 1.83 -12.91 -1.60
C MET A 37 3.36 -12.86 -1.52
N ILE A 38 4.02 -13.47 -2.51
CA ILE A 38 5.47 -13.40 -2.63
C ILE A 38 5.93 -12.20 -3.45
N GLN A 39 6.98 -11.54 -2.98
CA GLN A 39 7.61 -10.37 -3.60
C GLN A 39 9.07 -10.69 -3.94
N GLY A 40 10.01 -9.76 -3.74
CA GLY A 40 11.41 -9.86 -4.19
C GLY A 40 11.93 -11.31 -4.21
N SER A 41 12.42 -11.74 -5.37
CA SER A 41 12.72 -13.15 -5.64
C SER A 41 14.04 -13.27 -6.39
N ILE A 42 14.86 -14.26 -6.04
CA ILE A 42 16.15 -14.46 -6.71
C ILE A 42 16.59 -15.92 -6.65
N PHE A 43 17.18 -16.38 -7.74
CA PHE A 43 17.88 -17.66 -7.81
C PHE A 43 19.37 -17.47 -7.54
N LEU A 44 19.97 -18.40 -6.82
CA LEU A 44 21.40 -18.38 -6.53
C LEU A 44 21.91 -19.78 -6.18
N LYS A 45 23.22 -19.91 -6.01
CA LYS A 45 23.86 -21.13 -5.51
C LYS A 45 24.45 -20.90 -4.14
N ASP A 46 24.34 -21.89 -3.25
CA ASP A 46 25.08 -21.87 -1.99
C ASP A 46 26.58 -22.18 -2.21
N SER A 47 27.36 -22.15 -1.12
CA SER A 47 28.80 -22.44 -1.16
C SER A 47 29.14 -23.88 -1.58
N LYS A 48 28.16 -24.79 -1.64
CA LYS A 48 28.31 -26.18 -2.10
C LYS A 48 27.81 -26.35 -3.54
N GLY A 49 27.39 -25.28 -4.20
CA GLY A 49 26.87 -25.29 -5.58
C GLY A 49 25.42 -25.73 -5.71
N LYS A 50 24.69 -25.89 -4.59
CA LYS A 50 23.27 -26.28 -4.61
C LYS A 50 22.42 -25.13 -5.14
N GLU A 51 21.54 -25.43 -6.09
CA GLU A 51 20.62 -24.44 -6.67
C GLU A 51 19.48 -24.14 -5.69
N LEU A 52 19.38 -22.87 -5.30
CA LEU A 52 18.40 -22.34 -4.36
C LEU A 52 17.58 -21.22 -5.01
N VAL A 53 16.37 -21.04 -4.51
CA VAL A 53 15.56 -19.86 -4.79
C VAL A 53 15.10 -19.24 -3.48
N TYR A 54 15.29 -17.94 -3.36
CA TYR A 54 14.79 -17.15 -2.24
C TYR A 54 13.68 -16.24 -2.72
N THR A 55 12.69 -16.05 -1.85
CA THR A 55 11.60 -15.11 -2.06
C THR A 55 11.14 -14.57 -0.71
N VAL A 56 10.45 -13.44 -0.70
CA VAL A 56 9.88 -12.90 0.53
C VAL A 56 8.37 -12.95 0.46
N VAL A 57 7.74 -13.50 1.50
CA VAL A 57 6.29 -13.38 1.68
C VAL A 57 5.97 -12.13 2.50
N ARG A 58 5.02 -11.33 2.00
CA ARG A 58 4.54 -10.11 2.66
C ARG A 58 3.71 -10.44 3.90
N GLY A 59 3.94 -9.69 4.97
CA GLY A 59 3.26 -9.76 6.26
C GLY A 59 3.88 -8.76 7.22
N GLU A 60 3.35 -8.61 8.43
CA GLU A 60 3.97 -7.78 9.47
C GLU A 60 4.28 -8.66 10.70
N PRO A 61 5.52 -9.20 10.82
CA PRO A 61 6.67 -9.00 9.92
C PRO A 61 6.59 -9.83 8.62
N ALA A 62 7.32 -9.40 7.59
CA ALA A 62 7.53 -10.18 6.36
C ALA A 62 8.58 -11.26 6.60
N HIS A 63 8.57 -12.31 5.79
CA HIS A 63 9.46 -13.45 5.99
C HIS A 63 10.30 -13.75 4.75
N LEU A 64 11.61 -13.96 4.92
CA LEU A 64 12.48 -14.53 3.91
C LEU A 64 12.28 -16.04 3.87
N LEU A 65 11.87 -16.54 2.71
CA LEU A 65 11.69 -17.94 2.42
C LEU A 65 12.79 -18.42 1.48
N GLY A 66 13.35 -19.60 1.76
CA GLY A 66 14.35 -20.26 0.92
C GLY A 66 13.90 -21.65 0.54
N TYR A 67 14.12 -22.04 -0.72
CA TYR A 67 13.74 -23.34 -1.25
C TYR A 67 14.86 -23.98 -2.07
N GLU A 68 14.91 -25.31 -2.05
CA GLU A 68 15.72 -26.07 -3.01
C GLU A 68 15.05 -26.09 -4.38
N VAL A 69 15.78 -25.74 -5.44
CA VAL A 69 15.22 -25.70 -6.80
C VAL A 69 14.84 -27.09 -7.30
N ALA A 70 15.61 -28.12 -6.93
CA ALA A 70 15.40 -29.48 -7.41
C ALA A 70 14.11 -30.14 -6.89
N THR A 71 13.73 -29.82 -5.64
CA THR A 71 12.65 -30.53 -4.92
C THR A 71 11.49 -29.62 -4.55
N GLY A 72 11.67 -28.29 -4.55
CA GLY A 72 10.73 -27.32 -3.99
C GLY A 72 10.63 -27.37 -2.46
N LYS A 73 11.52 -28.11 -1.78
CA LYS A 73 11.54 -28.20 -0.32
C LYS A 73 11.97 -26.86 0.28
N MET A 74 11.19 -26.34 1.21
CA MET A 74 11.55 -25.16 2.00
C MET A 74 12.72 -25.51 2.93
N ILE A 75 13.72 -24.63 2.96
CA ILE A 75 14.93 -24.75 3.78
C ILE A 75 15.14 -23.56 4.72
N LEU A 76 14.38 -22.48 4.53
CA LEU A 76 14.44 -21.30 5.37
C LEU A 76 13.05 -20.65 5.45
N ASP A 77 12.69 -20.25 6.66
CA ASP A 77 11.60 -19.34 6.96
C ASP A 77 12.06 -18.45 8.12
N LYS A 78 12.33 -17.17 7.86
CA LYS A 78 12.85 -16.24 8.86
C LYS A 78 12.16 -14.88 8.79
N PRO A 79 11.74 -14.32 9.94
CA PRO A 79 11.16 -12.99 9.97
C PRO A 79 12.19 -11.93 9.62
N LEU A 80 11.72 -10.90 8.92
CA LEU A 80 12.41 -9.64 8.64
C LEU A 80 11.85 -8.60 9.60
N GLU A 81 12.30 -8.65 10.86
CA GLU A 81 11.73 -7.83 11.93
C GLU A 81 11.69 -6.34 11.57
N GLY A 82 10.52 -5.74 11.78
CA GLY A 82 10.23 -4.35 11.46
C GLY A 82 9.94 -4.06 9.98
N ALA A 83 10.02 -5.03 9.07
CA ALA A 83 9.65 -4.85 7.66
C ALA A 83 8.31 -5.54 7.35
N ASP A 84 7.45 -4.86 6.59
CA ASP A 84 6.14 -5.41 6.17
C ASP A 84 6.17 -6.13 4.79
N GLY A 85 7.34 -6.13 4.13
CA GLY A 85 7.56 -6.69 2.81
C GLY A 85 8.88 -6.23 2.22
N VAL A 86 9.20 -6.72 1.03
CA VAL A 86 10.37 -6.29 0.24
C VAL A 86 9.99 -6.32 -1.23
N TRP A 87 10.48 -5.40 -2.02
CA TRP A 87 10.10 -5.38 -3.45
C TRP A 87 11.07 -6.14 -4.34
N ASP A 88 12.32 -6.28 -3.92
CA ASP A 88 13.42 -6.82 -4.72
C ASP A 88 14.46 -7.53 -3.83
N LEU A 89 15.47 -8.18 -4.41
CA LEU A 89 16.61 -8.82 -3.74
C LEU A 89 17.86 -8.69 -4.60
N ALA A 90 19.05 -8.59 -3.99
CA ALA A 90 20.31 -8.59 -4.74
C ALA A 90 21.34 -9.55 -4.13
N VAL A 91 22.05 -10.28 -4.98
CA VAL A 91 23.21 -11.09 -4.58
C VAL A 91 24.48 -10.33 -4.97
N ALA A 92 25.28 -9.97 -3.97
CA ALA A 92 26.54 -9.29 -4.21
C ALA A 92 27.62 -10.28 -4.69
N THR A 93 28.73 -9.74 -5.23
CA THR A 93 29.81 -10.56 -5.80
C THR A 93 30.56 -11.44 -4.78
N ASP A 94 30.36 -11.20 -3.49
CA ASP A 94 30.88 -12.03 -2.38
C ASP A 94 29.95 -13.20 -2.02
N GLY A 95 28.81 -13.34 -2.70
CA GLY A 95 27.82 -14.39 -2.49
C GLY A 95 26.81 -14.08 -1.39
N MET A 96 26.85 -12.90 -0.76
CA MET A 96 25.84 -12.49 0.22
C MET A 96 24.55 -12.04 -0.47
N LEU A 97 23.41 -12.49 0.07
CA LEU A 97 22.08 -12.02 -0.32
C LEU A 97 21.74 -10.79 0.53
N TYR A 98 21.39 -9.70 -0.13
CA TYR A 98 20.88 -8.47 0.50
C TYR A 98 19.40 -8.30 0.22
N ILE A 99 18.67 -7.85 1.24
CA ILE A 99 17.22 -7.81 1.28
C ILE A 99 16.75 -6.40 1.69
N PRO A 100 16.06 -5.65 0.83
CA PRO A 100 15.63 -4.28 1.08
C PRO A 100 14.29 -4.24 1.82
N GLY A 101 14.31 -3.89 3.10
CA GLY A 101 13.13 -3.85 3.94
C GLY A 101 12.21 -2.65 3.67
N ALA A 102 10.90 -2.89 3.76
CA ALA A 102 9.84 -1.89 3.80
C ALA A 102 9.85 -0.94 5.04
N SER A 103 10.94 -0.95 5.81
CA SER A 103 11.23 -0.07 6.94
C SER A 103 12.34 0.94 6.65
N GLY A 104 12.93 0.89 5.46
CA GLY A 104 14.18 1.59 5.16
C GLY A 104 15.42 0.83 5.65
N PHE A 105 15.25 -0.36 6.25
CA PHE A 105 16.34 -1.21 6.67
C PHE A 105 16.90 -2.05 5.52
N LEU A 106 18.18 -2.41 5.62
CA LEU A 106 18.80 -3.45 4.79
C LEU A 106 19.04 -4.68 5.65
N PHE A 107 18.70 -5.87 5.15
CA PHE A 107 19.06 -7.14 5.77
C PHE A 107 20.08 -7.87 4.90
N SER A 108 20.82 -8.79 5.52
CA SER A 108 21.74 -9.68 4.83
C SER A 108 21.53 -11.13 5.25
N HIS A 109 21.74 -12.04 4.31
CA HIS A 109 21.63 -13.47 4.50
C HIS A 109 22.77 -14.16 3.76
N LYS A 110 23.42 -15.13 4.40
CA LYS A 110 24.36 -16.03 3.73
C LYS A 110 23.59 -17.25 3.21
N PRO A 111 23.51 -17.47 1.89
CA PRO A 111 22.82 -18.61 1.31
C PRO A 111 23.13 -19.95 1.98
N GLY A 112 22.08 -20.70 2.31
CA GLY A 112 22.18 -22.05 2.90
C GLY A 112 22.39 -22.08 4.41
N THR A 113 22.44 -20.91 5.07
CA THR A 113 22.46 -20.80 6.54
C THR A 113 21.04 -20.58 7.09
N GLN A 114 20.91 -20.46 8.41
CA GLN A 114 19.63 -20.24 9.10
C GLN A 114 19.51 -18.82 9.71
N GLU A 115 20.36 -17.89 9.28
CA GLU A 115 20.48 -16.57 9.90
C GLU A 115 20.15 -15.46 8.91
N VAL A 116 19.37 -14.47 9.37
CA VAL A 116 19.17 -13.20 8.68
C VAL A 116 19.62 -12.10 9.63
N LYS A 117 20.49 -11.21 9.16
CA LYS A 117 21.04 -10.11 9.95
C LYS A 117 20.44 -8.79 9.47
N ASN A 118 19.84 -8.04 10.38
CA ASN A 118 19.47 -6.65 10.14
C ASN A 118 20.73 -5.77 10.18
N LEU A 119 21.00 -5.04 9.10
CA LEU A 119 22.13 -4.12 8.98
C LEU A 119 21.77 -2.68 9.38
N GLY A 120 20.49 -2.43 9.66
CA GLY A 120 19.97 -1.14 10.11
C GLY A 120 19.47 -0.26 8.96
N GLN A 121 19.16 0.98 9.34
CA GLN A 121 18.62 2.02 8.48
C GLN A 121 19.61 2.40 7.37
N ALA A 122 19.20 2.29 6.11
CA ALA A 122 20.08 2.55 4.98
C ALA A 122 20.50 4.01 4.87
N LEU A 123 19.56 4.94 5.06
CA LEU A 123 19.80 6.39 5.13
C LEU A 123 18.79 7.05 6.10
N PRO A 124 19.13 8.18 6.74
CA PRO A 124 18.22 8.92 7.61
C PRO A 124 16.92 9.32 6.88
N ASN A 125 15.80 9.25 7.61
CA ASN A 125 14.46 9.64 7.16
C ASN A 125 13.96 8.90 5.90
N GLN A 126 14.57 7.77 5.54
CA GLN A 126 14.04 6.88 4.51
C GLN A 126 13.20 5.79 5.18
N THR A 127 12.00 5.52 4.68
CA THR A 127 11.08 4.55 5.30
C THR A 127 10.88 3.31 4.42
N TYR A 128 11.44 3.29 3.21
CA TYR A 128 11.35 2.13 2.33
C TYR A 128 12.60 2.00 1.45
N VAL A 129 13.10 0.78 1.25
CA VAL A 129 14.08 0.46 0.20
C VAL A 129 13.36 -0.34 -0.91
N TRP A 130 13.25 0.25 -2.11
CA TRP A 130 12.43 -0.29 -3.19
C TRP A 130 13.16 -1.26 -4.12
N ASN A 131 14.47 -1.13 -4.26
CA ASN A 131 15.23 -1.91 -5.22
C ASN A 131 16.68 -2.02 -4.76
N LEU A 132 17.34 -3.12 -5.11
CA LEU A 132 18.77 -3.29 -4.94
C LEU A 132 19.40 -3.73 -6.24
N THR A 133 20.63 -3.27 -6.50
CA THR A 133 21.45 -3.83 -7.57
C THR A 133 22.86 -4.08 -7.06
N ALA A 134 23.46 -5.20 -7.46
CA ALA A 134 24.81 -5.57 -7.06
C ALA A 134 25.85 -4.67 -7.77
N GLY A 135 26.80 -4.17 -7.00
CA GLY A 135 27.96 -3.44 -7.50
C GLY A 135 29.19 -4.32 -7.64
N LYS A 136 30.38 -3.70 -7.60
CA LYS A 136 31.66 -4.43 -7.59
C LYS A 136 32.09 -4.76 -6.17
N ALA A 137 32.92 -5.79 -6.02
CA ALA A 137 33.65 -6.08 -4.78
C ALA A 137 32.77 -6.19 -3.51
N GLY A 138 31.58 -6.78 -3.63
CA GLY A 138 30.68 -7.04 -2.50
C GLY A 138 29.76 -5.88 -2.12
N GLU A 139 29.79 -4.77 -2.87
CA GLU A 139 28.87 -3.65 -2.62
C GLU A 139 27.48 -3.88 -3.25
N VAL A 140 26.48 -3.19 -2.70
CA VAL A 140 25.14 -3.06 -3.30
C VAL A 140 24.72 -1.60 -3.31
N PHE A 141 23.95 -1.22 -4.32
CA PHE A 141 23.26 0.07 -4.38
C PHE A 141 21.79 -0.13 -4.11
N GLY A 142 21.14 0.81 -3.44
CA GLY A 142 19.73 0.70 -3.09
C GLY A 142 18.95 1.99 -3.28
N ALA A 143 17.70 1.83 -3.71
CA ALA A 143 16.76 2.90 -4.03
C ALA A 143 15.79 3.16 -2.86
N THR A 144 15.52 4.42 -2.54
CA THR A 144 14.80 4.78 -1.31
C THR A 144 13.57 5.65 -1.53
N TYR A 145 12.72 5.68 -0.50
CA TYR A 145 11.58 6.57 -0.31
C TYR A 145 11.55 7.04 1.16
N PRO A 146 11.07 8.26 1.48
CA PRO A 146 10.52 9.30 0.59
C PRO A 146 11.53 10.33 0.06
N GLY A 147 12.83 10.10 0.17
CA GLY A 147 13.83 11.10 -0.19
C GLY A 147 14.28 11.11 -1.65
N CYS A 148 13.74 10.23 -2.51
CA CYS A 148 14.24 9.99 -3.87
C CYS A 148 15.78 9.81 -3.90
N ARG A 149 16.34 9.03 -2.96
CA ARG A 149 17.80 8.87 -2.82
C ARG A 149 18.28 7.49 -3.27
N VAL A 150 19.56 7.44 -3.57
CA VAL A 150 20.32 6.21 -3.78
C VAL A 150 21.43 6.10 -2.76
N PHE A 151 21.46 4.98 -2.04
CA PHE A 151 22.56 4.65 -1.15
C PHE A 151 23.46 3.56 -1.75
N ARG A 152 24.65 3.45 -1.17
CA ARG A 152 25.55 2.32 -1.33
C ARG A 152 25.79 1.69 0.03
N TYR A 153 25.79 0.37 0.09
CA TYR A 153 26.29 -0.40 1.22
C TYR A 153 27.50 -1.23 0.80
N HIS A 154 28.55 -1.24 1.62
CA HIS A 154 29.68 -2.15 1.46
C HIS A 154 30.07 -2.71 2.83
N PRO A 155 30.34 -4.03 2.96
CA PRO A 155 30.52 -4.68 4.26
C PRO A 155 31.66 -4.11 5.11
N LYS A 156 32.69 -3.51 4.49
CA LYS A 156 33.80 -2.84 5.21
C LYS A 156 33.57 -1.35 5.50
N GLN A 157 32.63 -0.70 4.82
CA GLN A 157 32.48 0.76 4.84
C GLN A 157 31.09 1.21 5.35
N GLY A 158 30.12 0.30 5.45
CA GLY A 158 28.76 0.63 5.84
C GLY A 158 27.99 1.36 4.72
N PHE A 159 27.01 2.16 5.14
CA PHE A 159 26.13 2.92 4.25
C PHE A 159 26.73 4.28 3.85
N SER A 160 26.43 4.71 2.63
CA SER A 160 26.77 6.05 2.13
C SER A 160 25.72 6.54 1.14
N ASP A 161 25.45 7.84 1.13
CA ASP A 161 24.59 8.50 0.14
C ASP A 161 25.43 8.84 -1.11
N VAL A 162 25.31 8.02 -2.15
CA VAL A 162 26.06 8.20 -3.41
C VAL A 162 25.34 9.14 -4.38
N GLY A 163 24.04 9.40 -4.16
CA GLY A 163 23.29 10.42 -4.88
C GLY A 163 23.59 11.84 -4.42
N LYS A 164 24.22 11.99 -3.24
CA LYS A 164 24.49 13.30 -2.59
C LYS A 164 23.22 14.14 -2.47
N GLY A 165 22.12 13.51 -2.05
CA GLY A 165 20.79 14.12 -2.08
C GLY A 165 19.81 13.42 -3.03
N PRO A 166 18.61 14.00 -3.20
CA PRO A 166 17.60 13.45 -4.10
C PRO A 166 18.13 13.38 -5.54
N LEU A 167 17.75 12.34 -6.28
CA LEU A 167 18.09 12.23 -7.70
C LEU A 167 17.36 13.29 -8.53
N VAL A 168 16.10 13.55 -8.19
CA VAL A 168 15.25 14.59 -8.77
C VAL A 168 14.61 15.36 -7.63
N GLU A 169 14.80 16.68 -7.61
CA GLU A 169 14.22 17.54 -6.58
C GLU A 169 12.68 17.50 -6.65
N GLY A 170 12.03 17.36 -5.50
CA GLY A 170 10.58 17.30 -5.38
C GLY A 170 9.96 15.91 -5.57
N GLU A 171 10.72 14.94 -6.10
CA GLU A 171 10.29 13.54 -6.19
C GLU A 171 10.53 12.76 -4.90
N ASN A 172 9.75 11.69 -4.71
CA ASN A 172 9.82 10.88 -3.49
C ASN A 172 10.43 9.49 -3.73
N TYR A 173 10.35 8.94 -4.95
CA TYR A 173 10.69 7.55 -5.22
C TYR A 173 11.90 7.44 -6.15
N VAL A 174 12.92 6.72 -5.70
CA VAL A 174 13.68 5.89 -6.64
C VAL A 174 13.06 4.50 -6.60
N ARG A 175 12.63 3.99 -7.76
CA ARG A 175 11.79 2.80 -7.86
C ARG A 175 12.52 1.57 -8.35
N SER A 176 13.56 1.76 -9.15
CA SER A 176 14.36 0.71 -9.77
C SER A 176 15.79 1.17 -10.00
N LEU A 177 16.75 0.25 -9.99
CA LEU A 177 18.16 0.51 -10.26
C LEU A 177 18.73 -0.55 -11.20
N ALA A 178 19.71 -0.15 -12.00
CA ALA A 178 20.56 -1.08 -12.71
C ALA A 178 22.02 -0.58 -12.74
N TYR A 179 22.96 -1.38 -12.25
CA TYR A 179 24.38 -1.02 -12.24
C TYR A 179 25.14 -1.64 -13.40
N HIS A 180 25.77 -0.80 -14.22
CA HIS A 180 26.54 -1.24 -15.37
C HIS A 180 28.02 -1.37 -15.02
N ALA A 181 28.43 -2.58 -14.62
CA ALA A 181 29.78 -2.85 -14.12
C ALA A 181 30.92 -2.48 -15.11
N LYS A 182 30.70 -2.51 -16.42
CA LYS A 182 31.73 -2.16 -17.42
C LYS A 182 32.10 -0.67 -17.35
N THR A 183 31.13 0.21 -17.10
CA THR A 183 31.35 1.67 -17.03
C THR A 183 31.38 2.20 -15.59
N GLY A 184 30.86 1.45 -14.62
CA GLY A 184 30.68 1.90 -13.24
C GLY A 184 29.54 2.90 -13.07
N LEU A 185 28.67 3.05 -14.07
CA LEU A 185 27.50 3.92 -14.01
C LEU A 185 26.29 3.18 -13.43
N LEU A 186 25.45 3.91 -12.72
CA LEU A 186 24.18 3.45 -12.18
C LEU A 186 23.04 4.13 -12.95
N TYR A 187 22.04 3.35 -13.33
CA TYR A 187 20.80 3.85 -13.90
C TYR A 187 19.70 3.74 -12.85
N ALA A 188 18.87 4.77 -12.72
CA ALA A 188 17.84 4.85 -11.71
C ALA A 188 16.51 5.29 -12.33
N GLY A 189 15.47 4.50 -12.10
CA GLY A 189 14.10 4.86 -12.44
C GLY A 189 13.43 5.56 -11.27
N VAL A 190 12.79 6.70 -11.55
CA VAL A 190 12.19 7.58 -10.55
C VAL A 190 10.68 7.74 -10.82
N GLY A 191 9.94 8.05 -9.76
CA GLY A 191 8.55 8.51 -9.79
C GLY A 191 8.24 9.37 -8.56
N SER A 192 7.05 9.94 -8.43
CA SER A 192 5.80 9.64 -9.14
C SER A 192 5.53 10.46 -10.41
N HIS A 193 6.50 11.28 -10.83
CA HIS A 193 6.65 11.68 -12.23
C HIS A 193 7.85 10.94 -12.82
N ALA A 194 7.69 10.30 -13.96
CA ALA A 194 8.71 9.40 -14.48
C ALA A 194 10.00 10.14 -14.85
N HIS A 195 11.14 9.67 -14.32
CA HIS A 195 12.48 10.05 -14.78
C HIS A 195 13.38 8.82 -14.93
N LEU A 196 14.32 8.88 -15.88
CA LEU A 196 15.38 7.88 -16.05
C LEU A 196 16.74 8.55 -15.90
N ILE A 197 17.38 8.35 -14.76
CA ILE A 197 18.62 9.04 -14.41
C ILE A 197 19.82 8.13 -14.62
N GLU A 198 20.79 8.57 -15.42
CA GLU A 198 22.16 8.04 -15.42
C GLU A 198 22.97 8.77 -14.34
N MET A 199 23.62 8.01 -13.46
CA MET A 199 24.37 8.54 -12.32
C MET A 199 25.76 7.91 -12.25
N ASN A 200 26.76 8.72 -11.92
CA ASN A 200 28.07 8.23 -11.49
C ASN A 200 28.09 8.16 -9.95
N PRO A 201 28.11 6.97 -9.33
CA PRO A 201 28.07 6.83 -7.88
C PRO A 201 29.35 7.30 -7.17
N ALA A 202 30.47 7.48 -7.88
CA ALA A 202 31.70 7.99 -7.28
C ALA A 202 31.68 9.52 -7.13
N THR A 203 31.07 10.23 -8.09
CA THR A 203 31.04 11.70 -8.11
C THR A 203 29.70 12.28 -7.68
N GLY A 204 28.62 11.52 -7.80
CA GLY A 204 27.23 11.97 -7.61
C GLY A 204 26.66 12.75 -8.80
N THR A 205 27.34 12.77 -9.95
CA THR A 205 26.85 13.47 -11.15
C THR A 205 25.67 12.73 -11.77
N LYS A 206 24.64 13.44 -12.18
CA LYS A 206 23.34 12.92 -12.66
C LYS A 206 23.02 13.46 -14.06
N LYS A 207 22.34 12.67 -14.88
CA LYS A 207 21.88 13.06 -16.21
C LYS A 207 20.50 12.44 -16.50
N GLU A 208 19.54 13.26 -16.89
CA GLU A 208 18.23 12.81 -17.39
C GLU A 208 18.39 12.14 -18.76
N LEU A 209 17.75 10.99 -18.93
CA LEU A 209 17.72 10.24 -20.18
C LEU A 209 16.31 10.09 -20.73
N LEU A 210 15.25 10.20 -19.93
CA LEU A 210 13.89 9.94 -20.36
C LEU A 210 13.44 11.02 -21.36
N PRO A 211 12.97 10.64 -22.57
CA PRO A 211 12.43 11.60 -23.52
C PRO A 211 11.21 12.32 -22.96
N HIS A 212 11.11 13.63 -23.20
CA HIS A 212 10.02 14.48 -22.69
C HIS A 212 8.61 13.97 -23.06
N LYS A 213 8.44 13.23 -24.16
CA LYS A 213 7.14 12.63 -24.52
C LYS A 213 6.59 11.63 -23.49
N TYR A 214 7.39 11.20 -22.52
CA TYR A 214 6.97 10.31 -21.43
C TYR A 214 6.84 11.03 -20.08
N SER A 215 6.82 12.36 -20.04
CA SER A 215 6.69 13.14 -18.80
C SER A 215 5.43 12.81 -17.99
N GLU A 216 4.35 12.40 -18.67
CA GLU A 216 3.06 12.07 -18.05
C GLU A 216 3.00 10.63 -17.49
N GLN A 217 4.08 9.86 -17.59
CA GLN A 217 4.15 8.53 -16.98
C GLN A 217 4.40 8.65 -15.48
N GLU A 218 3.87 7.73 -14.69
CA GLU A 218 3.99 7.81 -13.22
C GLU A 218 5.38 7.37 -12.75
N PHE A 219 5.95 6.31 -13.34
CA PHE A 219 7.23 5.77 -12.93
C PHE A 219 8.02 5.23 -14.10
N VAL A 220 9.35 5.34 -14.02
CA VAL A 220 10.24 4.31 -14.56
C VAL A 220 10.38 3.21 -13.49
N TYR A 221 9.55 2.19 -13.60
CA TYR A 221 9.22 1.28 -12.50
C TYR A 221 10.15 0.07 -12.37
N GLY A 222 10.72 -0.39 -13.49
CA GLY A 222 11.62 -1.53 -13.55
C GLY A 222 12.78 -1.27 -14.51
N LEU A 223 13.98 -1.68 -14.13
CA LEU A 223 15.19 -1.55 -14.94
C LEU A 223 15.91 -2.89 -15.01
N GLU A 224 16.28 -3.32 -16.22
CA GLU A 224 17.05 -4.54 -16.44
C GLU A 224 18.14 -4.32 -17.47
N LEU A 225 19.34 -4.86 -17.23
CA LEU A 225 20.45 -4.80 -18.17
C LEU A 225 20.50 -6.07 -19.03
N VAL A 226 20.58 -5.86 -20.33
CA VAL A 226 20.72 -6.91 -21.35
C VAL A 226 22.10 -6.79 -21.99
N PRO A 227 23.02 -7.74 -21.73
CA PRO A 227 24.32 -7.75 -22.36
C PRO A 227 24.25 -7.83 -23.89
N GLY A 228 25.07 -7.03 -24.55
CA GLY A 228 25.26 -7.03 -26.00
C GLY A 228 26.72 -7.26 -26.41
N LYS A 229 26.92 -7.61 -27.68
CA LYS A 229 28.25 -7.72 -28.28
C LYS A 229 28.85 -6.33 -28.50
N ASN A 230 30.18 -6.22 -28.43
CA ASN A 230 30.93 -5.01 -28.76
C ASN A 230 30.47 -3.74 -27.99
N GLY A 231 30.03 -3.93 -26.74
CA GLY A 231 29.56 -2.87 -25.85
C GLY A 231 28.14 -2.37 -26.14
N GLU A 232 27.41 -2.98 -27.09
CA GLU A 232 26.01 -2.66 -27.42
C GLU A 232 25.04 -3.23 -26.37
N ASP A 233 25.36 -3.07 -25.09
CA ASP A 233 24.50 -3.44 -23.96
C ASP A 233 23.24 -2.55 -23.97
N ARG A 234 22.11 -3.11 -23.55
CA ARG A 234 20.81 -2.42 -23.54
C ARG A 234 20.26 -2.34 -22.13
N LEU A 235 19.60 -1.23 -21.84
CA LEU A 235 18.80 -1.04 -20.64
C LEU A 235 17.32 -1.12 -21.03
N LEU A 236 16.60 -2.06 -20.43
CA LEU A 236 15.15 -2.13 -20.49
C LEU A 236 14.58 -1.26 -19.38
N ALA A 237 13.59 -0.41 -19.70
CA ALA A 237 12.97 0.51 -18.74
C ALA A 237 11.44 0.47 -18.84
N LEU A 238 10.78 -0.10 -17.82
CA LEU A 238 9.32 -0.19 -17.76
C LEU A 238 8.71 1.15 -17.32
N LEU A 239 7.78 1.67 -18.10
CA LEU A 239 6.94 2.83 -17.78
C LEU A 239 5.57 2.36 -17.28
N THR A 240 5.07 2.96 -16.19
CA THR A 240 3.71 2.73 -15.68
C THR A 240 2.74 3.82 -16.11
N ALA A 241 1.44 3.58 -15.97
CA ALA A 241 0.32 4.16 -16.71
C ALA A 241 0.14 3.58 -18.12
N SER A 242 1.17 3.58 -18.98
CA SER A 242 1.08 3.00 -20.33
C SER A 242 1.44 1.50 -20.43
N ASN A 243 2.15 0.95 -19.44
CA ASN A 243 2.69 -0.42 -19.47
C ASN A 243 3.59 -0.70 -20.69
N VAL A 244 4.46 0.26 -21.01
CA VAL A 244 5.44 0.21 -22.11
C VAL A 244 6.84 0.05 -21.57
N THR A 245 7.63 -0.86 -22.13
CA THR A 245 9.06 -1.02 -21.84
C THR A 245 9.89 -0.38 -22.94
N LEU A 246 10.74 0.58 -22.59
CA LEU A 246 11.69 1.20 -23.49
C LEU A 246 12.98 0.36 -23.57
N VAL A 247 13.59 0.30 -24.76
CA VAL A 247 14.92 -0.31 -24.95
C VAL A 247 15.94 0.78 -25.28
N TYR A 248 16.87 1.03 -24.36
CA TYR A 248 17.90 2.05 -24.49
C TYR A 248 19.28 1.42 -24.71
N ASN A 249 19.95 1.74 -25.82
CA ASN A 249 21.28 1.24 -26.11
C ASN A 249 22.35 2.10 -25.43
N LEU A 250 23.16 1.48 -24.56
CA LEU A 250 24.13 2.19 -23.73
C LEU A 250 25.34 2.74 -24.50
N LYS A 251 25.61 2.22 -25.70
CA LYS A 251 26.73 2.67 -26.55
C LYS A 251 26.30 3.74 -27.54
N THR A 252 25.21 3.51 -28.27
CA THR A 252 24.70 4.52 -29.23
C THR A 252 23.95 5.66 -28.55
N LYS A 253 23.56 5.48 -27.27
CA LYS A 253 22.81 6.43 -26.46
C LYS A 253 21.44 6.77 -27.06
N LYS A 254 20.80 5.80 -27.72
CA LYS A 254 19.50 5.94 -28.38
C LYS A 254 18.47 4.95 -27.82
N PHE A 255 17.21 5.38 -27.76
CA PHE A 255 16.08 4.49 -27.60
C PHE A 255 15.80 3.80 -28.93
N GLU A 256 15.86 2.46 -28.95
CA GLU A 256 15.78 1.66 -30.17
C GLU A 256 14.35 1.20 -30.46
N GLN A 257 13.54 0.93 -29.43
CA GLN A 257 12.19 0.42 -29.57
C GLN A 257 11.36 0.54 -28.27
N GLU A 258 10.05 0.39 -28.43
CA GLU A 258 9.04 0.31 -27.36
C GLU A 258 8.40 -1.10 -27.38
N ILE A 259 8.19 -1.70 -26.21
CA ILE A 259 7.63 -3.05 -26.05
C ILE A 259 6.42 -2.99 -25.13
N THR A 260 5.26 -3.46 -25.60
CA THR A 260 4.04 -3.55 -24.78
C THR A 260 3.85 -4.93 -24.18
N GLY A 261 3.33 -4.99 -22.94
CA GLY A 261 2.91 -6.25 -22.31
C GLY A 261 4.04 -7.18 -21.85
N MET A 262 5.29 -6.71 -21.83
CA MET A 262 6.42 -7.43 -21.22
C MET A 262 6.33 -7.36 -19.69
N ASP A 263 6.41 -8.51 -19.02
CA ASP A 263 6.52 -8.56 -17.56
C ASP A 263 7.96 -8.21 -17.16
N MET A 264 8.19 -6.94 -16.80
CA MET A 264 9.52 -6.39 -16.51
C MET A 264 9.97 -6.54 -15.04
N LYS A 265 9.38 -7.49 -14.30
CA LYS A 265 9.81 -7.75 -12.91
C LYS A 265 11.12 -8.53 -12.85
N ALA A 266 11.36 -9.40 -13.82
CA ALA A 266 12.62 -10.10 -14.00
C ALA A 266 12.75 -10.54 -15.45
N VAL A 267 13.97 -10.49 -15.99
CA VAL A 267 14.34 -11.12 -17.26
C VAL A 267 15.65 -11.87 -17.06
N VAL A 268 16.01 -12.75 -18.00
CA VAL A 268 17.36 -13.32 -18.04
C VAL A 268 17.90 -13.33 -19.46
N THR A 269 19.18 -13.07 -19.62
CA THR A 269 19.83 -13.01 -20.93
C THR A 269 20.90 -14.08 -21.05
N ASP A 270 20.86 -14.87 -22.12
CA ASP A 270 22.00 -15.68 -22.54
C ASP A 270 22.97 -14.78 -23.33
N ALA A 271 24.07 -14.39 -22.69
CA ALA A 271 25.06 -13.48 -23.28
C ALA A 271 25.74 -14.04 -24.54
N ASN A 272 25.80 -15.37 -24.73
CA ASN A 272 26.43 -15.97 -25.90
C ASN A 272 25.58 -15.78 -27.15
N THR A 273 24.27 -16.00 -27.00
CA THR A 273 23.29 -15.89 -28.08
C THR A 273 22.63 -14.52 -28.16
N GLN A 274 22.81 -13.67 -27.14
CA GLN A 274 22.12 -12.40 -26.93
C GLN A 274 20.60 -12.55 -26.79
N THR A 275 20.14 -13.74 -26.40
CA THR A 275 18.71 -14.05 -26.26
C THR A 275 18.23 -13.65 -24.88
N VAL A 276 17.24 -12.77 -24.82
CA VAL A 276 16.47 -12.40 -23.63
C VAL A 276 15.29 -13.34 -23.48
N TYR A 277 15.08 -13.85 -22.27
CA TYR A 277 13.92 -14.63 -21.86
C TYR A 277 13.11 -13.84 -20.83
N TYR A 278 11.81 -13.82 -21.02
CA TYR A 278 10.88 -13.02 -20.21
C TYR A 278 9.48 -13.66 -20.24
N THR A 279 8.57 -13.18 -19.39
CA THR A 279 7.15 -13.54 -19.51
C THR A 279 6.32 -12.39 -20.08
N ALA A 280 5.26 -12.74 -20.80
CA ALA A 280 4.24 -11.79 -21.25
C ALA A 280 2.91 -12.52 -21.36
N ASN A 281 1.83 -11.95 -20.82
CA ASN A 281 0.49 -12.56 -20.90
C ASN A 281 0.45 -14.03 -20.48
N LYS A 282 1.14 -14.38 -19.39
CA LYS A 282 1.30 -15.75 -18.86
C LYS A 282 2.05 -16.71 -19.79
N LYS A 283 2.80 -16.23 -20.78
CA LYS A 283 3.62 -17.03 -21.69
C LYS A 283 5.10 -16.81 -21.43
N LEU A 284 5.93 -17.82 -21.65
CA LEU A 284 7.38 -17.68 -21.73
C LEU A 284 7.75 -17.28 -23.16
N MET A 285 8.44 -16.16 -23.28
CA MET A 285 8.84 -15.55 -24.54
C MET A 285 10.36 -15.45 -24.62
N LYS A 286 10.90 -15.39 -25.84
CA LYS A 286 12.29 -15.02 -26.08
C LYS A 286 12.47 -14.08 -27.27
N PHE A 287 13.49 -13.24 -27.23
CA PHE A 287 13.89 -12.41 -28.37
C PHE A 287 15.37 -12.02 -28.26
N ASP A 288 15.96 -11.60 -29.38
CA ASP A 288 17.26 -10.91 -29.39
C ASP A 288 16.98 -9.40 -29.23
N ALA A 289 17.52 -8.78 -28.17
CA ALA A 289 17.25 -7.37 -27.89
C ALA A 289 17.82 -6.41 -28.94
N SER A 290 18.73 -6.85 -29.80
CA SER A 290 19.21 -6.10 -30.97
C SER A 290 18.27 -6.17 -32.17
N LYS A 291 17.21 -6.99 -32.10
CA LYS A 291 16.18 -7.13 -33.13
C LYS A 291 14.87 -6.53 -32.63
N PRO A 292 13.97 -6.13 -33.55
CA PRO A 292 12.63 -5.71 -33.18
C PRO A 292 11.90 -6.79 -32.38
N VAL A 293 11.15 -6.41 -31.34
CA VAL A 293 10.38 -7.34 -30.50
C VAL A 293 9.31 -8.12 -31.28
N THR A 294 8.92 -7.64 -32.47
CA THR A 294 8.05 -8.40 -33.39
C THR A 294 8.66 -9.74 -33.84
N ALA A 295 9.98 -9.91 -33.69
CA ALA A 295 10.68 -11.18 -33.90
C ALA A 295 10.66 -12.10 -32.66
N ALA A 296 10.01 -11.70 -31.56
CA ALA A 296 9.89 -12.51 -30.36
C ALA A 296 9.17 -13.83 -30.66
N LYS A 297 9.63 -14.90 -30.01
CA LYS A 297 9.08 -16.24 -30.15
C LYS A 297 8.50 -16.70 -28.82
N GLU A 298 7.29 -17.23 -28.89
CA GLU A 298 6.69 -17.98 -27.79
C GLU A 298 7.40 -19.32 -27.62
N LEU A 299 7.68 -19.68 -26.36
CA LEU A 299 8.30 -20.94 -25.99
C LEU A 299 7.33 -21.87 -25.27
N ALA A 300 6.50 -21.30 -24.39
CA ALA A 300 5.51 -22.05 -23.62
C ALA A 300 4.36 -21.14 -23.16
N THR A 301 3.20 -21.73 -22.95
CA THR A 301 2.01 -21.08 -22.38
C THR A 301 1.81 -21.48 -20.92
N ASP A 302 0.88 -20.82 -20.25
CA ASP A 302 0.48 -21.11 -18.86
C ASP A 302 1.64 -21.02 -17.85
N ILE A 303 2.63 -20.18 -18.12
CA ILE A 303 3.78 -19.97 -17.23
C ILE A 303 3.38 -19.06 -16.06
N GLY A 304 2.55 -18.06 -16.32
CA GLY A 304 2.29 -16.97 -15.38
C GLY A 304 3.34 -15.85 -15.48
N THR A 305 3.28 -14.89 -14.56
CA THR A 305 4.22 -13.76 -14.50
C THR A 305 5.49 -14.16 -13.74
N GLY A 306 6.66 -13.98 -14.35
CA GLY A 306 7.95 -14.28 -13.73
C GLY A 306 8.36 -13.24 -12.69
N ASN A 307 8.62 -13.69 -11.47
CA ASN A 307 9.24 -12.91 -10.40
C ASN A 307 10.78 -13.02 -10.40
N ALA A 308 11.32 -14.13 -10.92
CA ALA A 308 12.76 -14.36 -11.04
C ALA A 308 13.03 -15.40 -12.11
N PHE A 309 14.22 -15.33 -12.71
CA PHE A 309 14.71 -16.29 -13.70
C PHE A 309 16.12 -16.76 -13.37
N ALA A 310 16.47 -17.99 -13.79
CA ALA A 310 17.85 -18.44 -13.82
C ALA A 310 18.08 -19.53 -14.86
N PHE A 311 19.29 -19.57 -15.42
CA PHE A 311 19.77 -20.75 -16.12
C PHE A 311 20.22 -21.81 -15.12
N GLY A 312 19.74 -23.03 -15.31
CA GLY A 312 20.25 -24.22 -14.64
C GLY A 312 21.44 -24.82 -15.37
N GLY A 313 21.80 -26.08 -15.06
CA GLY A 313 22.69 -26.87 -15.91
C GLY A 313 22.32 -26.77 -17.41
N LYS A 314 23.29 -27.03 -18.30
CA LYS A 314 23.45 -26.56 -19.71
C LYS A 314 22.22 -26.35 -20.64
N LYS A 315 21.00 -26.77 -20.29
CA LYS A 315 19.79 -26.67 -21.14
C LYS A 315 18.49 -26.40 -20.36
N LYS A 316 18.56 -25.85 -19.14
CA LYS A 316 17.36 -25.57 -18.32
C LYS A 316 17.20 -24.09 -18.03
N LEU A 317 15.96 -23.62 -18.09
CA LEU A 317 15.53 -22.31 -17.63
C LEU A 317 14.57 -22.49 -16.45
N TYR A 318 14.85 -21.85 -15.33
CA TYR A 318 13.99 -21.80 -14.16
C TYR A 318 13.28 -20.46 -14.08
N VAL A 319 12.00 -20.49 -13.69
CA VAL A 319 11.18 -19.30 -13.44
C VAL A 319 10.46 -19.49 -12.11
N LEU A 320 10.61 -18.55 -11.18
CA LEU A 320 9.69 -18.45 -10.04
C LEU A 320 8.61 -17.44 -10.44
N THR A 321 7.35 -17.85 -10.38
CA THR A 321 6.21 -17.04 -10.84
C THR A 321 5.52 -16.34 -9.68
N SER A 322 4.77 -15.25 -9.93
CA SER A 322 3.93 -14.58 -8.93
C SER A 322 2.92 -15.52 -8.25
N GLY A 323 2.52 -16.58 -8.95
CA GLY A 323 1.69 -17.65 -8.40
C GLY A 323 2.45 -18.68 -7.56
N ALA A 324 3.68 -18.41 -7.14
CA ALA A 324 4.54 -19.34 -6.38
C ALA A 324 4.76 -20.70 -7.07
N ASN A 325 4.68 -20.75 -8.39
CA ASN A 325 5.12 -21.92 -9.15
C ASN A 325 6.59 -21.77 -9.48
N LEU A 326 7.39 -22.77 -9.09
CA LEU A 326 8.73 -22.99 -9.59
C LEU A 326 8.62 -23.79 -10.89
N VAL A 327 8.83 -23.10 -12.00
CA VAL A 327 8.73 -23.63 -13.35
C VAL A 327 10.12 -23.99 -13.85
N LYS A 328 10.26 -25.18 -14.44
CA LYS A 328 11.47 -25.66 -15.10
C LYS A 328 11.13 -25.90 -16.57
N TYR A 329 11.78 -25.16 -17.46
CA TYR A 329 11.65 -25.28 -18.90
C TYR A 329 12.93 -25.88 -19.49
N ASP A 330 12.79 -26.96 -20.24
CA ASP A 330 13.90 -27.58 -20.96
C ASP A 330 14.07 -26.92 -22.35
N LEU A 331 15.19 -26.24 -22.54
CA LEU A 331 15.47 -25.45 -23.75
C LEU A 331 15.65 -26.30 -25.02
N ALA A 332 15.90 -27.61 -24.89
CA ALA A 332 16.10 -28.50 -26.03
C ALA A 332 14.82 -29.22 -26.46
N THR A 333 13.98 -29.60 -25.49
CA THR A 333 12.77 -30.39 -25.74
C THR A 333 11.49 -29.56 -25.70
N GLY A 334 11.52 -28.35 -25.13
CA GLY A 334 10.34 -27.50 -24.93
C GLY A 334 9.44 -27.97 -23.78
N LYS A 335 9.83 -28.99 -23.02
CA LYS A 335 9.03 -29.52 -21.91
C LYS A 335 9.05 -28.57 -20.71
N THR A 336 7.89 -28.43 -20.08
CA THR A 336 7.69 -27.63 -18.88
C THR A 336 7.28 -28.51 -17.70
N GLU A 337 7.96 -28.37 -16.57
CA GLU A 337 7.60 -28.97 -15.28
C GLU A 337 7.29 -27.84 -14.28
N LYS A 338 6.30 -28.03 -13.40
CA LYS A 338 5.91 -27.03 -12.39
C LYS A 338 5.85 -27.66 -11.00
N ILE A 339 6.45 -27.00 -10.02
CA ILE A 339 6.31 -27.32 -8.61
C ILE A 339 5.65 -26.13 -7.92
N LYS A 340 4.48 -26.34 -7.31
CA LYS A 340 3.83 -25.33 -6.48
C LYS A 340 4.56 -25.26 -5.14
N LEU A 341 5.19 -24.12 -4.84
CA LEU A 341 5.84 -23.92 -3.55
C LEU A 341 4.79 -23.67 -2.46
N GLN A 342 5.02 -24.24 -1.28
CA GLN A 342 4.21 -23.93 -0.10
C GLN A 342 4.66 -22.59 0.48
N ILE A 343 3.76 -21.62 0.49
CA ILE A 343 4.00 -20.27 1.04
C ILE A 343 3.15 -20.12 2.31
N PRO A 344 3.75 -20.15 3.51
CA PRO A 344 3.03 -19.91 4.76
C PRO A 344 2.39 -18.52 4.73
N PRO A 345 1.08 -18.41 4.99
CA PRO A 345 0.43 -17.11 5.03
C PRO A 345 0.94 -16.30 6.22
N GLN A 346 1.30 -15.05 6.00
CA GLN A 346 1.71 -14.13 7.08
C GLN A 346 0.59 -13.14 7.40
N PRO A 347 0.41 -12.75 8.68
CA PRO A 347 -0.53 -11.70 9.08
C PRO A 347 -0.31 -10.42 8.28
N ILE A 348 -1.39 -9.81 7.77
CA ILE A 348 -1.34 -8.52 7.09
C ILE A 348 -2.20 -7.48 7.82
N PRO A 349 -1.88 -6.19 7.71
CA PRO A 349 -2.66 -5.15 8.36
C PRO A 349 -4.11 -5.08 7.86
N ILE A 350 -5.02 -4.78 8.77
CA ILE A 350 -6.42 -4.47 8.42
C ILE A 350 -6.46 -3.06 7.82
N ASN A 351 -7.03 -2.89 6.63
CA ASN A 351 -7.13 -1.59 5.96
C ASN A 351 -8.54 -0.98 5.97
N ALA A 352 -9.58 -1.77 6.19
CA ALA A 352 -10.95 -1.30 6.29
C ALA A 352 -11.72 -2.17 7.27
N LEU A 353 -12.73 -1.60 7.92
CA LEU A 353 -13.54 -2.27 8.93
C LEU A 353 -15.00 -1.83 8.79
N LEU A 354 -15.94 -2.77 8.84
CA LEU A 354 -17.37 -2.53 8.70
C LEU A 354 -18.17 -3.59 9.46
N TYR A 355 -19.28 -3.23 10.09
CA TYR A 355 -20.28 -4.22 10.53
C TYR A 355 -21.26 -4.48 9.37
N GLY A 356 -21.27 -5.71 8.86
CA GLY A 356 -22.01 -6.11 7.67
C GLY A 356 -23.47 -6.48 7.95
N PRO A 357 -24.29 -6.63 6.90
CA PRO A 357 -25.71 -6.98 7.02
C PRO A 357 -25.93 -8.44 7.46
N ASP A 358 -24.88 -9.27 7.46
CA ASP A 358 -24.87 -10.64 7.95
C ASP A 358 -24.40 -10.74 9.42
N GLU A 359 -24.41 -9.61 10.14
CA GLU A 359 -24.03 -9.49 11.56
C GLU A 359 -22.56 -9.84 11.86
N LYS A 360 -21.69 -9.74 10.85
CA LYS A 360 -20.25 -9.97 11.00
C LYS A 360 -19.44 -8.70 10.85
N ILE A 361 -18.24 -8.71 11.42
CA ILE A 361 -17.25 -7.66 11.23
C ILE A 361 -16.45 -7.98 9.98
N TRP A 362 -16.66 -7.19 8.93
CA TRP A 362 -15.97 -7.26 7.65
C TRP A 362 -14.67 -6.47 7.68
N MET A 363 -13.63 -7.04 7.07
CA MET A 363 -12.28 -6.48 7.00
C MET A 363 -11.70 -6.60 5.60
N GLY A 364 -10.94 -5.59 5.17
CA GLY A 364 -10.12 -5.63 3.96
C GLY A 364 -8.63 -5.65 4.31
N GLY A 365 -7.81 -6.39 3.55
CA GLY A 365 -6.36 -6.49 3.74
C GLY A 365 -5.57 -5.37 3.07
N TYR A 366 -4.55 -4.87 3.79
CA TYR A 366 -3.60 -3.89 3.27
C TYR A 366 -2.58 -4.53 2.31
N LEU A 367 -2.38 -3.90 1.15
CA LEU A 367 -1.46 -4.22 0.04
C LEU A 367 -1.66 -5.56 -0.65
N ALA A 368 -1.64 -6.66 0.10
CA ALA A 368 -1.86 -7.99 -0.46
C ALA A 368 -3.34 -8.22 -0.84
N GLY A 369 -4.24 -7.36 -0.38
CA GLY A 369 -5.68 -7.46 -0.64
C GLY A 369 -6.35 -8.60 0.12
N GLY A 370 -7.49 -9.03 -0.40
CA GLY A 370 -8.35 -10.02 0.23
C GLY A 370 -9.21 -9.44 1.35
N HIS A 371 -10.20 -10.23 1.75
CA HIS A 371 -11.18 -9.87 2.77
C HIS A 371 -11.30 -10.97 3.80
N ALA A 372 -11.78 -10.61 4.98
CA ALA A 372 -12.15 -11.56 6.02
C ALA A 372 -13.36 -11.06 6.80
N THR A 373 -14.08 -12.00 7.41
CA THR A 373 -15.09 -11.70 8.42
C THR A 373 -14.73 -12.32 9.75
N TYR A 374 -15.10 -11.64 10.84
CA TYR A 374 -15.18 -12.19 12.18
C TYR A 374 -16.65 -12.22 12.60
N ASP A 375 -17.16 -13.38 13.02
CA ASP A 375 -18.52 -13.54 13.56
C ASP A 375 -18.50 -13.34 15.08
N PRO A 376 -19.08 -12.25 15.61
CA PRO A 376 -19.13 -11.98 17.04
C PRO A 376 -19.79 -13.07 17.89
N ARG A 377 -20.70 -13.86 17.31
CA ARG A 377 -21.49 -14.87 18.02
C ARG A 377 -20.73 -16.18 18.18
N THR A 378 -19.95 -16.55 17.17
CA THR A 378 -19.26 -17.86 17.10
C THR A 378 -17.75 -17.75 17.31
N GLY A 379 -17.18 -16.56 17.15
CA GLY A 379 -15.73 -16.33 17.15
C GLY A 379 -15.03 -16.81 15.88
N ILE A 380 -15.78 -17.20 14.85
CA ILE A 380 -15.23 -17.78 13.62
C ILE A 380 -14.71 -16.67 12.69
N ASN A 381 -13.50 -16.86 12.18
CA ASN A 381 -12.92 -16.09 11.09
C ASN A 381 -13.13 -16.80 9.75
N THR A 382 -13.61 -16.08 8.73
CA THR A 382 -13.77 -16.60 7.35
C THR A 382 -13.02 -15.71 6.37
N LYS A 383 -12.22 -16.29 5.47
CA LYS A 383 -11.43 -15.57 4.46
C LYS A 383 -12.13 -15.57 3.10
N TYR A 384 -12.01 -14.46 2.39
CA TYR A 384 -12.60 -14.22 1.08
C TYR A 384 -11.52 -13.65 0.13
N ALA A 385 -11.09 -14.45 -0.83
CA ALA A 385 -10.01 -14.10 -1.76
C ALA A 385 -10.53 -13.48 -3.07
N GLY A 386 -9.68 -12.77 -3.79
CA GLY A 386 -9.88 -12.41 -5.20
C GLY A 386 -10.15 -10.93 -5.48
N LEU A 387 -10.47 -10.12 -4.47
CA LEU A 387 -10.40 -8.65 -4.58
C LEU A 387 -9.11 -8.12 -3.95
N ASP A 388 -8.65 -6.99 -4.45
CA ASP A 388 -7.45 -6.27 -3.96
C ASP A 388 -7.76 -5.49 -2.66
N GLN A 389 -6.98 -4.44 -2.37
CA GLN A 389 -7.09 -3.66 -1.13
C GLN A 389 -8.35 -2.81 -1.10
N THR A 390 -9.15 -2.96 -0.04
CA THR A 390 -10.34 -2.14 0.22
C THR A 390 -9.99 -0.91 1.03
N GLU A 391 -10.39 0.27 0.56
CA GLU A 391 -10.15 1.56 1.21
C GLU A 391 -11.35 2.02 2.05
N GLY A 392 -12.57 1.75 1.59
CA GLY A 392 -13.80 2.10 2.27
C GLY A 392 -14.93 1.14 1.92
N MET A 393 -15.91 1.03 2.83
CA MET A 393 -17.08 0.16 2.66
C MET A 393 -18.36 0.81 3.18
N THR A 394 -19.50 0.43 2.62
CA THR A 394 -20.84 0.72 3.19
C THR A 394 -21.80 -0.45 2.96
N VAL A 395 -22.96 -0.42 3.62
CA VAL A 395 -24.02 -1.42 3.51
C VAL A 395 -25.28 -0.80 2.92
N SER A 396 -25.93 -1.51 1.98
CA SER A 396 -27.29 -1.25 1.52
C SER A 396 -28.09 -2.55 1.44
N GLY A 397 -29.13 -2.69 2.28
CA GLY A 397 -29.87 -3.94 2.40
C GLY A 397 -28.95 -5.11 2.76
N ASN A 398 -28.97 -6.16 1.95
CA ASN A 398 -28.09 -7.33 2.03
C ASN A 398 -26.75 -7.16 1.30
N LYS A 399 -26.45 -5.98 0.75
CA LYS A 399 -25.26 -5.75 -0.06
C LYS A 399 -24.20 -4.95 0.70
N ILE A 400 -22.94 -5.25 0.38
CA ILE A 400 -21.77 -4.46 0.78
C ILE A 400 -21.17 -3.84 -0.46
N PHE A 401 -20.85 -2.55 -0.40
CA PHE A 401 -20.15 -1.84 -1.46
C PHE A 401 -18.72 -1.53 -1.04
N PHE A 402 -17.76 -1.70 -1.96
CA PHE A 402 -16.33 -1.54 -1.70
C PHE A 402 -15.72 -0.52 -2.65
N GLY A 403 -14.88 0.35 -2.10
CA GLY A 403 -13.87 1.08 -2.85
C GLY A 403 -12.56 0.29 -2.88
N ILE A 404 -12.13 -0.16 -4.06
CA ILE A 404 -10.96 -1.04 -4.24
C ILE A 404 -9.81 -0.29 -4.91
N TYR A 405 -8.65 -0.30 -4.26
CA TYR A 405 -7.37 0.12 -4.82
C TYR A 405 -6.70 -1.06 -5.56
N PRO A 406 -6.02 -0.84 -6.70
CA PRO A 406 -5.89 0.43 -7.44
C PRO A 406 -6.99 0.69 -8.47
N LYS A 407 -6.88 1.84 -9.15
CA LYS A 407 -7.65 2.27 -10.33
C LYS A 407 -9.09 2.69 -10.09
N GLY A 408 -9.41 3.12 -8.86
CA GLY A 408 -10.73 3.68 -8.56
C GLY A 408 -11.84 2.69 -8.92
N ARG A 409 -11.69 1.42 -8.53
CA ARG A 409 -12.65 0.36 -8.85
C ARG A 409 -13.69 0.23 -7.76
N PHE A 410 -14.93 0.00 -8.15
CA PHE A 410 -16.06 -0.09 -7.23
C PHE A 410 -16.75 -1.43 -7.37
N TYR A 411 -16.97 -2.11 -6.25
CA TYR A 411 -17.59 -3.44 -6.23
C TYR A 411 -18.81 -3.48 -5.34
N MET A 412 -19.72 -4.41 -5.64
CA MET A 412 -20.90 -4.76 -4.84
C MET A 412 -20.88 -6.26 -4.55
N TYR A 413 -21.05 -6.65 -3.29
CA TYR A 413 -21.22 -8.04 -2.86
C TYR A 413 -22.61 -8.23 -2.25
N ASP A 414 -23.36 -9.21 -2.74
CA ASP A 414 -24.60 -9.66 -2.10
C ASP A 414 -24.29 -10.77 -1.07
N THR A 415 -24.53 -10.51 0.21
CA THR A 415 -24.24 -11.46 1.30
C THR A 415 -25.19 -12.65 1.36
N LYS A 416 -26.28 -12.65 0.58
CA LYS A 416 -27.17 -13.80 0.39
C LYS A 416 -26.67 -14.79 -0.65
N GLN A 417 -25.66 -14.41 -1.43
CA GLN A 417 -25.03 -15.25 -2.43
C GLN A 417 -23.59 -15.62 -2.00
N PRO A 418 -23.08 -16.80 -2.39
CA PRO A 418 -21.71 -17.17 -2.10
C PRO A 418 -20.71 -16.15 -2.65
N TRP A 419 -19.62 -15.93 -1.94
CA TRP A 419 -18.49 -15.20 -2.48
C TRP A 419 -17.80 -16.03 -3.55
N ASN A 420 -17.97 -15.63 -4.81
CA ASN A 420 -17.29 -16.20 -5.95
C ASN A 420 -17.02 -15.12 -7.00
N VAL A 421 -15.75 -14.74 -7.14
CA VAL A 421 -15.31 -13.73 -8.11
C VAL A 421 -15.55 -14.18 -9.56
N ALA A 422 -15.48 -15.49 -9.83
CA ALA A 422 -15.77 -16.02 -11.17
C ALA A 422 -17.25 -15.84 -11.55
N ASP A 423 -18.15 -15.98 -10.57
CA ASP A 423 -19.59 -15.79 -10.74
C ASP A 423 -20.01 -14.32 -10.52
N LYS A 424 -19.04 -13.39 -10.47
CA LYS A 424 -19.25 -11.95 -10.29
C LYS A 424 -20.00 -11.60 -9.00
N ASN A 425 -19.70 -12.29 -7.90
CA ASN A 425 -20.13 -11.88 -6.56
C ASN A 425 -18.93 -11.92 -5.61
N PRO A 426 -18.17 -10.82 -5.45
CA PRO A 426 -18.54 -9.44 -5.77
C PRO A 426 -18.55 -9.07 -7.27
N LEU A 427 -19.49 -8.20 -7.65
CA LEU A 427 -19.66 -7.61 -8.98
C LEU A 427 -18.89 -6.30 -9.08
N LEU A 428 -18.10 -6.11 -10.15
CA LEU A 428 -17.55 -4.79 -10.51
C LEU A 428 -18.68 -3.92 -11.06
N ILE A 429 -18.99 -2.82 -10.37
CA ILE A 429 -20.07 -1.88 -10.75
C ILE A 429 -19.57 -0.67 -11.55
N GLY A 430 -18.26 -0.38 -11.52
CA GLY A 430 -17.66 0.68 -12.32
C GLY A 430 -16.21 0.96 -11.94
N GLU A 431 -15.55 1.77 -12.78
CA GLU A 431 -14.20 2.30 -12.56
C GLU A 431 -14.23 3.81 -12.83
N ALA A 432 -13.52 4.60 -12.02
CA ALA A 432 -13.36 6.03 -12.25
C ALA A 432 -11.96 6.32 -12.80
N GLU A 433 -11.88 6.72 -14.07
CA GLU A 433 -10.62 7.02 -14.74
C GLU A 433 -9.83 8.13 -14.01
N GLY A 434 -8.51 7.97 -13.92
CA GLY A 434 -7.63 8.91 -13.21
C GLY A 434 -7.76 8.91 -11.68
N GLN A 435 -8.67 8.10 -11.11
CA GLN A 435 -8.86 7.93 -9.67
C GLN A 435 -8.26 6.61 -9.18
N SER A 436 -7.85 6.57 -7.90
CA SER A 436 -7.07 5.44 -7.37
C SER A 436 -7.71 4.78 -6.15
N ARG A 437 -8.09 5.57 -5.15
CA ARG A 437 -8.55 5.10 -3.83
C ARG A 437 -9.88 5.73 -3.49
N ALA A 438 -10.79 4.98 -2.87
CA ALA A 438 -12.09 5.48 -2.44
C ALA A 438 -12.29 5.23 -0.94
N PHE A 439 -11.92 6.22 -0.13
CA PHE A 439 -11.99 6.14 1.33
C PHE A 439 -13.39 6.47 1.87
N ALA A 440 -14.09 7.41 1.23
CA ALA A 440 -15.44 7.76 1.63
C ALA A 440 -16.44 6.91 0.85
N VAL A 441 -17.29 6.18 1.56
CA VAL A 441 -18.37 5.40 0.95
C VAL A 441 -19.64 5.62 1.77
N LEU A 442 -20.70 6.10 1.11
CA LEU A 442 -21.94 6.48 1.77
C LEU A 442 -23.13 5.89 1.03
N LYS A 443 -24.01 5.20 1.76
CA LYS A 443 -25.36 4.90 1.25
C LYS A 443 -26.22 6.15 1.44
N VAL A 444 -26.87 6.57 0.37
CA VAL A 444 -27.83 7.67 0.33
C VAL A 444 -29.17 7.11 -0.11
N ALA A 445 -30.21 7.32 0.69
CA ALA A 445 -31.57 6.98 0.31
C ALA A 445 -32.37 8.27 0.14
N THR A 446 -33.00 8.42 -1.04
CA THR A 446 -34.07 9.40 -1.25
C THR A 446 -35.43 8.69 -1.19
N THR A 447 -36.52 9.44 -1.32
CA THR A 447 -37.86 8.87 -1.41
C THR A 447 -38.10 8.01 -2.66
N ILE A 448 -37.25 8.16 -3.68
CA ILE A 448 -37.45 7.55 -5.01
C ILE A 448 -36.32 6.56 -5.35
N GLU A 449 -35.09 6.86 -4.97
CA GLU A 449 -33.90 6.12 -5.39
C GLU A 449 -32.95 5.80 -4.23
N GLN A 450 -32.27 4.66 -4.33
CA GLN A 450 -31.14 4.31 -3.47
C GLN A 450 -29.85 4.49 -4.27
N LYS A 451 -28.94 5.32 -3.73
CA LYS A 451 -27.67 5.68 -4.36
C LYS A 451 -26.52 5.36 -3.41
N ILE A 452 -25.38 4.95 -3.97
CA ILE A 452 -24.11 4.84 -3.26
C ILE A 452 -23.18 5.93 -3.77
N PHE A 453 -22.66 6.74 -2.84
CA PHE A 453 -21.69 7.79 -3.12
C PHE A 453 -20.30 7.32 -2.70
N PHE A 454 -19.31 7.57 -3.56
CA PHE A 454 -17.90 7.33 -3.25
C PHE A 454 -17.11 8.62 -3.41
N GLY A 455 -16.29 8.95 -2.41
CA GLY A 455 -15.30 10.02 -2.49
C GLY A 455 -13.92 9.42 -2.74
N THR A 456 -13.20 9.98 -3.72
CA THR A 456 -11.93 9.40 -4.18
C THR A 456 -10.72 10.29 -3.96
N VAL A 457 -9.55 9.66 -3.97
CA VAL A 457 -8.21 10.23 -4.12
C VAL A 457 -7.69 9.85 -5.52
N PRO A 458 -7.08 10.78 -6.26
CA PRO A 458 -6.60 10.52 -7.62
C PRO A 458 -5.38 9.59 -7.66
N GLU A 459 -4.97 9.22 -8.87
CA GLU A 459 -3.74 8.46 -9.12
C GLU A 459 -2.46 9.20 -8.71
N TYR A 460 -1.34 8.49 -8.75
CA TYR A 460 -0.03 9.00 -8.36
C TYR A 460 0.31 10.29 -9.12
N GLY A 461 0.99 11.23 -8.44
CA GLY A 461 1.39 12.50 -9.05
C GLY A 461 0.23 13.47 -9.34
N LYS A 462 -1.02 13.19 -8.94
CA LYS A 462 -2.19 14.01 -9.28
C LYS A 462 -2.90 14.60 -8.06
N LEU A 463 -3.49 15.78 -8.25
CA LEU A 463 -4.41 16.44 -7.33
C LEU A 463 -5.84 16.39 -7.90
N GLY A 464 -6.84 16.46 -7.03
CA GLY A 464 -8.26 16.48 -7.42
C GLY A 464 -8.93 15.11 -7.43
N GLY A 465 -9.69 14.82 -6.37
CA GLY A 465 -10.54 13.63 -6.27
C GLY A 465 -11.87 13.80 -7.01
N ALA A 466 -12.65 12.74 -7.07
CA ALA A 466 -13.99 12.73 -7.66
C ALA A 466 -15.06 12.36 -6.63
N LEU A 467 -16.30 12.70 -6.95
CA LEU A 467 -17.51 12.17 -6.32
C LEU A 467 -18.19 11.22 -7.31
N VAL A 468 -18.19 9.94 -7.01
CA VAL A 468 -18.81 8.90 -7.83
C VAL A 468 -20.17 8.56 -7.27
N ILE A 469 -21.19 8.43 -8.12
CA ILE A 469 -22.57 8.14 -7.74
C ILE A 469 -23.04 6.90 -8.50
N TYR A 470 -23.39 5.86 -7.76
CA TYR A 470 -24.00 4.65 -8.29
C TYR A 470 -25.47 4.57 -7.88
N ASN A 471 -26.39 4.41 -8.83
CA ASN A 471 -27.80 4.18 -8.57
C ASN A 471 -28.10 2.68 -8.58
N GLU A 472 -28.56 2.13 -7.46
CA GLU A 472 -28.80 0.68 -7.32
C GLU A 472 -29.98 0.15 -8.14
N GLN A 473 -30.94 1.00 -8.48
CA GLN A 473 -32.15 0.61 -9.23
C GLN A 473 -31.87 0.57 -10.73
N THR A 474 -31.15 1.58 -11.24
CA THR A 474 -30.88 1.72 -12.68
C THR A 474 -29.51 1.20 -13.10
N ASN A 475 -28.64 0.85 -12.15
CA ASN A 475 -27.21 0.56 -12.33
C ASN A 475 -26.44 1.72 -12.98
N ALA A 476 -26.95 2.95 -12.93
CA ALA A 476 -26.27 4.12 -13.48
C ALA A 476 -25.04 4.46 -12.62
N PHE A 477 -23.89 4.63 -13.27
CA PHE A 477 -22.61 4.96 -12.66
C PHE A 477 -22.12 6.30 -13.22
N ASN A 478 -22.05 7.33 -12.38
CA ASN A 478 -21.67 8.69 -12.79
C ASN A 478 -20.45 9.17 -12.00
N VAL A 479 -19.50 9.78 -12.68
CA VAL A 479 -18.28 10.35 -12.07
C VAL A 479 -18.35 11.86 -12.19
N HIS A 480 -18.33 12.55 -11.04
CA HIS A 480 -18.19 14.00 -10.97
C HIS A 480 -16.77 14.34 -10.54
N GLU A 481 -15.94 14.72 -11.50
CA GLU A 481 -14.54 15.06 -11.25
C GLU A 481 -14.40 16.38 -10.48
N GLN A 482 -13.47 16.40 -9.53
CA GLN A 482 -13.04 17.58 -8.78
C GLN A 482 -14.21 18.46 -8.31
N PRO A 483 -15.17 17.92 -7.53
CA PRO A 483 -16.24 18.73 -6.95
C PRO A 483 -15.67 19.90 -6.13
N VAL A 484 -14.48 19.69 -5.56
CA VAL A 484 -13.59 20.73 -5.05
C VAL A 484 -12.28 20.65 -5.83
N ALA A 485 -11.86 21.75 -6.43
CA ALA A 485 -10.66 21.78 -7.27
C ALA A 485 -9.41 21.38 -6.47
N GLN A 486 -8.61 20.48 -7.03
CA GLN A 486 -7.32 20.03 -6.47
C GLN A 486 -7.37 19.36 -5.08
N GLN A 487 -8.55 19.04 -4.55
CA GLN A 487 -8.70 18.34 -3.27
C GLN A 487 -9.37 16.98 -3.47
N SER A 488 -9.00 16.01 -2.62
CA SER A 488 -9.62 14.69 -2.61
C SER A 488 -10.85 14.67 -1.70
N VAL A 489 -11.84 13.82 -1.99
CA VAL A 489 -13.04 13.66 -1.16
C VAL A 489 -12.86 12.44 -0.27
N VAL A 490 -12.85 12.62 1.05
CA VAL A 490 -12.42 11.57 1.99
C VAL A 490 -13.39 11.30 3.15
N SER A 491 -14.44 12.10 3.29
CA SER A 491 -15.58 11.78 4.16
C SER A 491 -16.88 12.27 3.55
N LEU A 492 -17.99 11.59 3.86
CA LEU A 492 -19.32 11.89 3.33
C LEU A 492 -20.38 11.64 4.40
N VAL A 493 -21.40 12.49 4.46
CA VAL A 493 -22.61 12.29 5.29
C VAL A 493 -23.85 12.82 4.56
N GLN A 494 -24.99 12.14 4.72
CA GLN A 494 -26.27 12.65 4.22
C GLN A 494 -26.93 13.55 5.26
N HIS A 495 -27.43 14.71 4.81
CA HIS A 495 -28.30 15.59 5.57
C HIS A 495 -29.47 16.04 4.69
N SER A 496 -30.68 15.54 4.99
CA SER A 496 -31.87 15.81 4.17
C SER A 496 -31.63 15.43 2.69
N ASN A 497 -31.82 16.38 1.77
CA ASN A 497 -31.60 16.18 0.33
C ASN A 497 -30.16 16.51 -0.14
N PHE A 498 -29.23 16.69 0.80
CA PHE A 498 -27.83 16.97 0.50
C PHE A 498 -26.91 15.84 0.96
N VAL A 499 -25.86 15.62 0.19
CA VAL A 499 -24.64 14.99 0.69
C VAL A 499 -23.65 16.09 1.05
N ILE A 500 -23.11 16.04 2.27
CA ILE A 500 -22.01 16.92 2.68
C ILE A 500 -20.73 16.12 2.61
N GLY A 501 -19.74 16.63 1.89
CA GLY A 501 -18.44 16.03 1.73
C GLY A 501 -17.34 16.79 2.45
N GLY A 502 -16.48 16.06 3.14
CA GLY A 502 -15.24 16.55 3.72
C GLY A 502 -14.07 16.16 2.86
N THR A 503 -13.18 17.13 2.64
CA THR A 503 -12.05 17.00 1.71
C THR A 503 -10.71 16.85 2.44
N THR A 504 -9.67 16.54 1.69
CA THR A 504 -8.26 16.69 2.11
C THR A 504 -7.50 17.42 1.02
N ILE A 505 -6.54 18.25 1.43
CA ILE A 505 -5.60 18.89 0.51
C ILE A 505 -4.66 17.88 -0.17
N SER A 506 -4.60 16.65 0.33
CA SER A 506 -3.76 15.58 -0.21
C SER A 506 -4.33 15.03 -1.51
N GLY A 507 -3.49 14.89 -2.54
CA GLY A 507 -3.80 14.12 -3.75
C GLY A 507 -3.35 12.67 -3.65
N GLY A 508 -3.06 12.07 -4.80
CA GLY A 508 -2.33 10.81 -4.89
C GLY A 508 -0.91 10.95 -4.32
N LEU A 509 -0.23 9.83 -4.12
CA LEU A 509 1.14 9.87 -3.59
C LEU A 509 2.10 10.50 -4.62
N GLY A 510 3.14 11.16 -4.10
CA GLY A 510 4.21 11.74 -4.93
C GLY A 510 3.92 13.12 -5.50
N ILE A 511 2.88 13.81 -5.02
CA ILE A 511 2.62 15.22 -5.32
C ILE A 511 2.37 16.01 -4.03
N LYS A 512 2.82 17.26 -4.00
CA LYS A 512 2.55 18.19 -2.89
C LYS A 512 1.18 18.84 -3.05
N PRO A 513 0.43 19.07 -1.97
CA PRO A 513 -0.78 19.88 -2.01
C PRO A 513 -0.55 21.26 -2.62
N SER A 514 -1.50 21.74 -3.42
CA SER A 514 -1.52 23.13 -3.94
C SER A 514 -2.47 24.05 -3.16
N THR A 515 -3.31 23.47 -2.29
CA THR A 515 -4.25 24.18 -1.41
C THR A 515 -3.78 24.05 0.05
N LYS A 516 -4.28 24.94 0.92
CA LYS A 516 -3.80 25.05 2.32
C LYS A 516 -4.74 24.45 3.35
N GLU A 517 -6.04 24.43 3.07
CA GLU A 517 -7.08 24.06 4.04
C GLU A 517 -8.10 23.16 3.38
N ALA A 518 -8.55 22.13 4.09
CA ALA A 518 -9.66 21.30 3.70
C ALA A 518 -10.99 22.06 3.84
N VAL A 519 -11.92 21.78 2.93
CA VAL A 519 -13.25 22.38 2.89
C VAL A 519 -14.35 21.34 3.10
N LEU A 520 -15.46 21.80 3.66
CA LEU A 520 -16.76 21.16 3.50
C LEU A 520 -17.39 21.66 2.21
N PHE A 521 -18.03 20.76 1.47
CA PHE A 521 -18.92 21.13 0.39
C PHE A 521 -20.27 20.43 0.52
N GLY A 522 -21.33 21.08 0.04
CA GLY A 522 -22.65 20.50 -0.11
C GLY A 522 -22.90 20.05 -1.53
N TRP A 523 -23.57 18.92 -1.70
CA TRP A 523 -23.97 18.35 -2.99
C TRP A 523 -25.47 18.07 -2.98
N ASP A 524 -26.21 18.68 -3.90
CA ASP A 524 -27.64 18.43 -4.07
C ASP A 524 -27.86 17.11 -4.81
N ILE A 525 -28.59 16.18 -4.18
CA ILE A 525 -28.80 14.82 -4.69
C ILE A 525 -29.73 14.80 -5.91
N THR A 526 -30.59 15.82 -6.05
CA THR A 526 -31.57 15.94 -7.13
C THR A 526 -30.95 16.58 -8.35
N THR A 527 -30.23 17.68 -8.19
CA THR A 527 -29.64 18.41 -9.32
C THR A 527 -28.25 17.91 -9.71
N ASN A 528 -27.62 17.09 -8.86
CA ASN A 528 -26.23 16.66 -8.99
C ASN A 528 -25.26 17.86 -9.14
N GLN A 529 -25.41 18.86 -8.26
CA GLN A 529 -24.58 20.07 -8.26
C GLN A 529 -24.06 20.41 -6.87
N LYS A 530 -22.87 21.02 -6.83
CA LYS A 530 -22.32 21.61 -5.61
C LYS A 530 -23.12 22.85 -5.21
N THR A 531 -23.49 22.97 -3.93
CA THR A 531 -24.35 24.04 -3.41
C THR A 531 -23.67 25.00 -2.46
N PHE A 532 -22.57 24.59 -1.83
CA PHE A 532 -21.71 25.45 -1.02
C PHE A 532 -20.32 24.84 -0.89
N GLU A 533 -19.36 25.67 -0.47
CA GLU A 533 -18.01 25.28 -0.10
C GLU A 533 -17.51 26.25 1.00
N LEU A 534 -16.90 25.74 2.08
CA LEU A 534 -16.33 26.55 3.15
C LEU A 534 -15.27 25.79 3.96
N VAL A 535 -14.39 26.51 4.65
CA VAL A 535 -13.41 25.95 5.59
C VAL A 535 -14.05 25.86 6.98
N PRO A 536 -14.28 24.65 7.55
CA PRO A 536 -14.92 24.53 8.86
C PRO A 536 -13.94 24.76 10.03
N VAL A 537 -12.66 24.45 9.83
CA VAL A 537 -11.60 24.57 10.83
C VAL A 537 -10.39 25.20 10.14
N PRO A 538 -10.09 26.49 10.41
CA PRO A 538 -8.92 27.15 9.84
C PRO A 538 -7.63 26.37 10.13
N GLY A 539 -6.79 26.24 9.10
CA GLY A 539 -5.50 25.54 9.15
C GLY A 539 -5.56 24.02 9.03
N ALA A 540 -6.74 23.39 9.07
CA ALA A 540 -6.84 21.93 8.97
C ALA A 540 -6.64 21.45 7.52
N ALA A 541 -5.78 20.46 7.33
CA ALA A 541 -5.43 19.87 6.04
C ALA A 541 -6.42 18.79 5.58
N ALA A 542 -7.17 18.15 6.48
CA ALA A 542 -8.13 17.11 6.12
C ALA A 542 -9.34 17.02 7.04
N ILE A 543 -10.52 16.81 6.47
CA ILE A 543 -11.78 16.49 7.16
C ILE A 543 -12.06 15.00 6.92
N THR A 544 -11.59 14.16 7.82
CA THR A 544 -11.55 12.68 7.60
C THR A 544 -12.73 11.93 8.19
N CYS A 545 -13.61 12.61 8.92
CA CYS A 545 -14.81 12.01 9.49
C CYS A 545 -15.96 13.02 9.49
N LEU A 546 -17.14 12.56 9.09
CA LEU A 546 -18.41 13.27 9.19
C LEU A 546 -19.48 12.30 9.68
N MET A 547 -20.35 12.76 10.57
CA MET A 547 -21.50 12.01 11.05
C MET A 547 -22.64 12.97 11.39
N ARG A 548 -23.88 12.46 11.34
CA ARG A 548 -25.01 13.16 11.94
C ARG A 548 -24.90 13.04 13.45
N GLY A 549 -24.79 14.17 14.13
CA GLY A 549 -24.73 14.26 15.58
C GLY A 549 -26.08 13.96 16.23
N PRO A 550 -26.10 13.78 17.56
CA PRO A 550 -27.33 13.54 18.34
C PRO A 550 -28.29 14.74 18.36
N ASP A 551 -27.83 15.91 17.93
CA ASP A 551 -28.54 17.19 17.89
C ASP A 551 -28.97 17.61 16.47
N ASN A 552 -28.96 16.67 15.52
CA ASN A 552 -29.20 16.88 14.08
C ASN A 552 -28.19 17.76 13.33
N PHE A 553 -27.20 18.33 14.02
CA PHE A 553 -26.07 18.98 13.36
C PHE A 553 -25.09 17.94 12.80
N ILE A 554 -24.20 18.39 11.92
CA ILE A 554 -23.13 17.55 11.40
C ILE A 554 -21.91 17.70 12.31
N TRP A 555 -21.45 16.59 12.85
CA TRP A 555 -20.23 16.53 13.64
C TRP A 555 -19.12 15.99 12.75
N GLY A 556 -17.96 16.64 12.74
CA GLY A 556 -16.83 16.23 11.93
C GLY A 556 -15.50 16.39 12.62
N VAL A 557 -14.49 15.69 12.11
CA VAL A 557 -13.11 15.76 12.63
C VAL A 557 -12.18 16.28 11.54
N ALA A 558 -11.57 17.43 11.82
CA ALA A 558 -10.56 18.06 10.98
C ALA A 558 -9.25 18.21 11.77
N ASP A 559 -8.17 17.53 11.36
CA ASP A 559 -6.84 17.54 12.02
C ASP A 559 -6.87 17.53 13.56
N GLY A 560 -7.64 16.60 14.14
CA GLY A 560 -7.76 16.47 15.60
C GLY A 560 -8.67 17.48 16.29
N THR A 561 -9.38 18.30 15.54
CA THR A 561 -10.44 19.20 16.02
C THR A 561 -11.81 18.63 15.67
N LEU A 562 -12.66 18.44 16.67
CA LEU A 562 -14.09 18.24 16.48
C LEU A 562 -14.73 19.58 16.12
N PHE A 563 -15.52 19.62 15.06
CA PHE A 563 -16.39 20.75 14.75
C PHE A 563 -17.84 20.31 14.65
N ILE A 564 -18.76 21.21 15.00
CA ILE A 564 -20.21 21.02 14.89
C ILE A 564 -20.73 22.03 13.89
N PHE A 565 -21.40 21.56 12.85
CA PHE A 565 -21.83 22.33 11.70
C PHE A 565 -23.35 22.30 11.53
N ASP A 566 -23.94 23.49 11.44
CA ASP A 566 -25.34 23.70 11.09
C ASP A 566 -25.45 23.76 9.56
N ALA A 567 -26.03 22.70 8.98
CA ALA A 567 -26.16 22.54 7.54
C ALA A 567 -27.20 23.48 6.91
N GLU A 568 -28.20 23.92 7.68
CA GLU A 568 -29.22 24.86 7.22
C GLU A 568 -28.64 26.27 7.14
N LYS A 569 -27.95 26.70 8.20
CA LYS A 569 -27.28 28.01 8.25
C LYS A 569 -25.94 28.06 7.53
N LYS A 570 -25.40 26.89 7.17
CA LYS A 570 -24.08 26.71 6.57
C LYS A 570 -22.98 27.35 7.42
N SER A 571 -23.01 27.08 8.73
CA SER A 571 -22.11 27.73 9.70
C SER A 571 -21.60 26.75 10.76
N VAL A 572 -20.36 26.95 11.19
CA VAL A 572 -19.78 26.19 12.31
C VAL A 572 -20.27 26.79 13.63
N ILE A 573 -20.89 25.95 14.45
CA ILE A 573 -21.48 26.32 15.74
C ILE A 573 -20.42 26.32 16.84
N SER A 574 -19.55 25.31 16.87
CA SER A 574 -18.47 25.22 17.84
C SER A 574 -17.36 24.29 17.38
N THR A 575 -16.18 24.45 17.96
CA THR A 575 -15.01 23.58 17.78
C THR A 575 -14.45 23.16 19.12
N HIS A 576 -13.92 21.94 19.20
CA HIS A 576 -13.35 21.32 20.41
C HIS A 576 -12.13 20.51 20.04
N LYS A 577 -11.05 20.63 20.80
CA LYS A 577 -9.85 19.82 20.58
C LYS A 577 -10.12 18.37 20.99
N LEU A 578 -9.90 17.41 20.09
CA LEU A 578 -9.94 15.97 20.39
C LEU A 578 -8.56 15.45 20.79
N TYR A 579 -7.55 15.79 20.01
CA TYR A 579 -6.16 15.35 20.22
C TYR A 579 -5.20 16.27 19.48
N ASP A 580 -3.93 16.24 19.88
CA ASP A 580 -2.86 16.86 19.09
C ASP A 580 -2.68 16.10 17.77
N TYR A 581 -2.65 16.86 16.68
CA TYR A 581 -2.37 16.32 15.36
C TYR A 581 -0.93 16.67 14.96
N PRO A 582 -0.14 15.70 14.48
CA PRO A 582 1.23 15.98 14.08
C PRO A 582 1.26 16.95 12.89
N PRO A 583 2.36 17.70 12.72
CA PRO A 583 2.55 18.51 11.52
C PRO A 583 2.37 17.67 10.25
N PHE A 584 1.73 18.26 9.23
CA PHE A 584 1.55 17.62 7.94
C PHE A 584 2.91 17.20 7.36
N SER A 585 3.07 15.91 7.06
CA SER A 585 4.34 15.34 6.59
C SER A 585 4.28 14.83 5.15
N SER A 586 3.24 14.08 4.78
CA SER A 586 3.10 13.51 3.43
C SER A 586 1.68 13.61 2.89
N HIS A 587 0.74 12.91 3.52
CA HIS A 587 -0.66 12.85 3.09
C HIS A 587 -1.56 12.47 4.27
N ILE A 588 -2.83 12.84 4.17
CA ILE A 588 -3.87 12.49 5.13
C ILE A 588 -5.14 12.14 4.34
N TRP A 589 -5.42 10.86 4.18
CA TRP A 589 -6.65 10.40 3.52
C TRP A 589 -7.69 9.85 4.49
N ARG A 590 -7.25 9.38 5.66
CA ARG A 590 -8.10 8.86 6.72
C ARG A 590 -7.35 8.97 8.03
N SER A 591 -8.00 9.51 9.06
CA SER A 591 -7.40 9.59 10.40
C SER A 591 -8.40 9.31 11.51
N ALA A 592 -9.67 9.71 11.31
CA ALA A 592 -10.71 9.62 12.32
C ALA A 592 -11.91 8.77 11.86
N ALA A 593 -12.60 8.17 12.83
CA ALA A 593 -13.91 7.55 12.67
C ALA A 593 -14.70 7.74 13.98
N MET A 594 -16.02 7.91 13.90
CA MET A 594 -16.88 8.10 15.07
C MET A 594 -18.20 7.35 14.91
N VAL A 595 -18.75 6.85 16.02
CA VAL A 595 -20.06 6.19 16.10
C VAL A 595 -20.82 6.67 17.34
N ILE A 596 -22.15 6.79 17.23
CA ILE A 596 -23.03 7.01 18.39
C ILE A 596 -23.32 5.64 19.00
N HIS A 597 -22.96 5.43 20.25
CA HIS A 597 -23.24 4.21 20.98
C HIS A 597 -24.65 4.26 21.61
N PRO A 598 -25.34 3.12 21.80
CA PRO A 598 -26.66 3.07 22.45
C PRO A 598 -26.74 3.71 23.85
N SER A 599 -25.61 3.85 24.55
CA SER A 599 -25.54 4.58 25.84
C SER A 599 -25.71 6.11 25.69
N GLY A 600 -25.75 6.63 24.47
CA GLY A 600 -25.77 8.06 24.17
C GLY A 600 -24.37 8.69 24.08
N MET A 601 -23.31 7.97 24.43
CA MET A 601 -21.93 8.45 24.24
C MET A 601 -21.48 8.29 22.79
N ILE A 602 -20.53 9.12 22.36
CA ILE A 602 -19.87 8.94 21.06
C ILE A 602 -18.53 8.27 21.31
N TYR A 603 -18.19 7.27 20.50
CA TYR A 603 -16.86 6.66 20.51
C TYR A 603 -16.20 6.87 19.17
N GLY A 604 -14.88 6.99 19.18
CA GLY A 604 -14.12 7.22 17.97
C GLY A 604 -12.72 6.66 18.03
N THR A 605 -12.14 6.49 16.84
CA THR A 605 -10.69 6.36 16.71
C THR A 605 -10.14 7.59 16.02
N GLY A 606 -8.94 8.04 16.39
CA GLY A 606 -8.32 9.23 15.81
C GLY A 606 -6.86 9.36 16.22
N ASN A 607 -5.97 9.54 15.24
CA ASN A 607 -4.51 9.63 15.45
C ASN A 607 -3.98 8.55 16.42
N ASN A 608 -4.33 7.28 16.15
CA ASN A 608 -3.99 6.11 16.95
C ASN A 608 -4.59 6.06 18.38
N ASN A 609 -5.58 6.88 18.70
CA ASN A 609 -6.31 6.79 19.96
C ASN A 609 -7.70 6.18 19.76
N LEU A 610 -8.15 5.38 20.73
CA LEU A 610 -9.57 5.09 20.96
C LEU A 610 -10.06 6.07 22.02
N PHE A 611 -11.11 6.81 21.73
CA PHE A 611 -11.64 7.84 22.61
C PHE A 611 -13.16 7.76 22.73
N GLN A 612 -13.66 8.39 23.79
CA GLN A 612 -15.08 8.62 24.05
C GLN A 612 -15.33 10.13 24.13
N ILE A 613 -16.48 10.59 23.67
CA ILE A 613 -16.96 11.97 23.77
C ILE A 613 -18.33 11.96 24.46
N ASP A 614 -18.47 12.78 25.50
CA ASP A 614 -19.78 13.14 26.05
C ASP A 614 -20.46 14.15 25.10
N PRO A 615 -21.59 13.81 24.45
CA PRO A 615 -22.19 14.70 23.48
C PRO A 615 -22.81 15.96 24.10
N LYS A 616 -23.02 16.03 25.42
CA LYS A 616 -23.54 17.23 26.09
C LYS A 616 -22.40 18.21 26.34
N THR A 617 -21.38 17.76 27.07
CA THR A 617 -20.26 18.60 27.53
C THR A 617 -19.14 18.74 26.50
N LYS A 618 -19.09 17.84 25.50
CA LYS A 618 -18.00 17.70 24.52
C LYS A 618 -16.67 17.26 25.15
N ALA A 619 -16.70 16.81 26.41
CA ALA A 619 -15.53 16.28 27.08
C ALA A 619 -15.04 14.99 26.40
N VAL A 620 -13.73 14.89 26.21
CA VAL A 620 -13.07 13.75 25.53
C VAL A 620 -12.29 12.95 26.56
N THR A 621 -12.48 11.63 26.54
CA THR A 621 -11.69 10.69 27.34
C THR A 621 -10.95 9.74 26.42
N ILE A 622 -9.61 9.69 26.52
CA ILE A 622 -8.81 8.68 25.83
C ILE A 622 -8.94 7.36 26.59
N LEU A 623 -9.48 6.35 25.92
CA LEU A 623 -9.72 5.02 26.50
C LEU A 623 -8.53 4.09 26.27
N ASN A 624 -7.90 4.20 25.08
CA ASN A 624 -6.75 3.39 24.73
C ASN A 624 -5.91 4.04 23.61
N THR A 625 -4.67 3.58 23.45
CA THR A 625 -3.77 3.99 22.37
C THR A 625 -3.54 2.83 21.39
N ASN A 626 -2.85 3.12 20.30
CA ASN A 626 -2.61 2.23 19.16
C ASN A 626 -3.89 1.67 18.53
N ALA A 627 -4.95 2.47 18.48
CA ALA A 627 -6.25 2.08 17.92
C ALA A 627 -6.60 2.90 16.67
N SER A 628 -7.04 2.23 15.62
CA SER A 628 -7.46 2.85 14.36
C SER A 628 -8.58 2.03 13.72
N LEU A 629 -9.37 2.65 12.83
CA LEU A 629 -10.61 2.08 12.29
C LEU A 629 -11.63 1.80 13.38
N LEU A 630 -12.92 1.86 13.03
CA LEU A 630 -13.97 1.61 14.00
C LEU A 630 -15.18 0.99 13.33
N ALA A 631 -15.70 -0.07 13.94
CA ALA A 631 -17.02 -0.62 13.67
C ALA A 631 -17.71 -0.90 15.00
N MET A 632 -19.03 -0.96 14.99
CA MET A 632 -19.84 -1.30 16.16
C MET A 632 -20.86 -2.36 15.75
N ASP A 633 -20.97 -3.43 16.54
CA ASP A 633 -22.04 -4.41 16.35
C ASP A 633 -23.37 -3.94 16.96
N LYS A 634 -24.44 -4.73 16.78
CA LYS A 634 -25.78 -4.37 17.24
C LYS A 634 -25.91 -4.35 18.77
N GLU A 635 -25.02 -5.04 19.48
CA GLU A 635 -24.95 -5.05 20.94
C GLU A 635 -24.17 -3.86 21.53
N GLY A 636 -23.55 -3.03 20.68
CA GLY A 636 -22.75 -1.89 21.11
C GLY A 636 -21.28 -2.24 21.41
N ASN A 637 -20.82 -3.46 21.09
CA ASN A 637 -19.38 -3.74 21.16
C ASN A 637 -18.66 -3.03 20.03
N LEU A 638 -17.54 -2.40 20.36
CA LEU A 638 -16.71 -1.64 19.45
C LEU A 638 -15.55 -2.52 18.97
N TYR A 639 -15.28 -2.47 17.67
CA TYR A 639 -14.18 -3.20 17.03
C TYR A 639 -13.23 -2.20 16.41
N PHE A 640 -11.94 -2.39 16.64
CA PHE A 640 -10.89 -1.53 16.11
C PHE A 640 -9.65 -2.35 15.77
N ARG A 641 -8.79 -1.79 14.92
CA ARG A 641 -7.53 -2.39 14.50
C ARG A 641 -6.39 -1.98 15.43
N ARG A 642 -5.51 -2.94 15.71
CA ARG A 642 -4.12 -2.71 16.09
C ARG A 642 -3.18 -3.44 15.13
N LEU A 643 -2.58 -2.73 14.17
CA LEU A 643 -1.75 -3.34 13.12
C LEU A 643 -2.47 -4.48 12.37
N THR A 644 -2.09 -5.73 12.61
CA THR A 644 -2.66 -6.95 12.02
C THR A 644 -3.85 -7.51 12.82
N GLU A 645 -4.03 -7.04 14.06
CA GLU A 645 -4.94 -7.60 15.04
C GLU A 645 -6.29 -6.88 15.04
N LEU A 646 -7.37 -7.65 15.18
CA LEU A 646 -8.69 -7.13 15.51
C LEU A 646 -8.88 -7.12 17.03
N TRP A 647 -9.32 -5.99 17.57
CA TRP A 647 -9.62 -5.84 18.99
C TRP A 647 -11.09 -5.51 19.18
N LYS A 648 -11.66 -6.06 20.24
CA LYS A 648 -13.00 -5.73 20.73
C LYS A 648 -12.90 -4.95 22.03
N TYR A 649 -13.70 -3.91 22.15
CA TYR A 649 -13.93 -3.16 23.38
C TYR A 649 -15.42 -3.15 23.70
N LYS A 650 -15.74 -3.57 24.92
CA LYS A 650 -17.09 -3.52 25.46
C LYS A 650 -17.13 -2.41 26.53
N PRO A 651 -17.77 -1.27 26.27
CA PRO A 651 -17.82 -0.16 27.21
C PRO A 651 -18.46 -0.48 28.55
#